data_AF-A0AAN6UNP1-F1
#
_entry.id   AF-A0AAN6UNP1-F1
#
_cell.length_a   1.000
_cell.length_b   1.000
_cell.length_c   1.000
_cell.angle_alpha   90.00
_cell.angle_beta   90.00
_cell.angle_gamma   90.00
#
_symmetry.space_group_name_H-M   'P 1'
#
loop_
_entity.id
_entity.type
_entity.pdbx_description
1 polymer ?
#
loop_
_entity_poly.entity_id
_entity_poly.type
_entity_poly.pdbx_seq_one_letter_code
_entity_poly.pdbx_strand_id
1 'polypeptide(L)'
;MQVTVINGCANCIQVAREADGELERVDDAQPTTSPEEIEEDNDSDSDSDSGSNDTAPVDQTMKCEVKHLDRKFDDRDEVYFDERKEEVEKPRQKDWWMLFAFCLVRYYDSEEELDTAYFYVNPQPLRQLLADVIGNYAGDPIDVDDVKIRAPYHSLFHYRNELESTGTARFADDPASLEHLKLLLTWVKTHFESEIATHDKCLSNEHKVIPYDQLWTLFRPRTIVYSKLLGQSRAFRLEEIYYDDDVMHRSLNLKVEFTDFDGDRLGIRRMELSVSKYDGARELHELGTLPLALLDDGVEVREELLARGRKFESYVGAHFLHYDGIALKKTQDGYARINARGRVMIDCNTFHRLEPNDSFICTSYDGSGKEERDRRRGIAHLAFVGDETKKFNKLSDEDAVLTNATLRGYSFTVKAFLEFLVDDISEIDWNTKCFDGLVLDPAIKKTVQALVSTHSQKRESFDDIVKGKGKGLVCVLHGPPGVGKTLTAECVAEFVKRPLYMVSSGDLGTSSVDLDHNLTRIMDMTSTWRAVLLIDEADVFLERRSLHDLHRNAMVSVFLRVLEYYSGILFLTTNRVTTFDDAFKSRIHIPIRYTDLTVDSRRRIWRNFCSMVPGGVDVDEKGLSILAETDLNGRQIKNAVKAAESLAAFDGVKLDLAQLLQITKIQAMFERDLTSLSGVDYTAPGSNKKDADSRNMFL
;
A
#
# COMPACT_ATOMS: atom_id res chain seq x y z
N MET A 1 22.27 -1.99 -8.32
CA MET A 1 20.81 -2.14 -8.48
C MET A 1 20.43 -1.44 -9.77
N GLN A 2 19.97 -2.16 -10.80
CA GLN A 2 19.34 -1.50 -11.95
C GLN A 2 17.95 -1.05 -11.49
N VAL A 3 17.78 0.26 -11.32
CA VAL A 3 16.47 0.86 -11.04
C VAL A 3 15.84 1.14 -12.39
N THR A 4 14.83 0.36 -12.75
CA THR A 4 13.99 0.66 -13.91
C THR A 4 12.79 1.44 -13.41
N VAL A 5 12.76 2.74 -13.71
CA VAL A 5 11.58 3.57 -13.51
C VAL A 5 10.60 3.20 -14.62
N ILE A 6 9.39 2.78 -14.25
CA ILE A 6 8.30 2.71 -15.22
C ILE A 6 7.62 4.06 -15.17
N ASN A 7 7.67 4.79 -16.28
CA ASN A 7 6.65 5.78 -16.57
C ASN A 7 5.35 4.98 -16.69
N GLY A 8 4.61 4.83 -15.59
CA GLY A 8 3.23 4.40 -15.67
C GLY A 8 2.54 5.32 -16.66
N CYS A 9 1.61 4.77 -17.46
CA CYS A 9 0.85 5.51 -18.48
C CYS A 9 0.73 6.98 -18.05
N ALA A 10 1.31 7.89 -18.84
CA ALA A 10 1.52 9.29 -18.44
C ALA A 10 0.21 10.03 -18.08
N ASN A 11 -0.95 9.38 -18.29
CA ASN A 11 -2.28 9.88 -18.00
C ASN A 11 -2.96 9.25 -16.77
N CYS A 12 -2.24 8.56 -15.87
CA CYS A 12 -2.84 7.96 -14.66
C CYS A 12 -2.30 8.50 -13.32
N ILE A 13 -1.33 9.44 -13.30
CA ILE A 13 -0.67 9.89 -12.04
C ILE A 13 -0.56 11.43 -11.90
N GLN A 14 -0.90 12.23 -12.90
CA GLN A 14 -0.93 13.69 -12.77
C GLN A 14 -2.37 14.20 -12.72
N VAL A 15 -2.98 14.31 -11.54
CA VAL A 15 -3.78 15.46 -11.06
C VAL A 15 -4.00 15.24 -9.55
N ALA A 16 -3.08 15.74 -8.72
CA ALA A 16 -3.32 15.92 -7.28
C ALA A 16 -2.38 16.98 -6.67
N ARG A 17 -1.89 17.94 -7.47
CA ARG A 17 -0.84 18.87 -7.03
C ARG A 17 -1.05 20.35 -7.34
N GLU A 18 -2.21 20.78 -7.81
CA GLU A 18 -2.53 22.20 -7.98
C GLU A 18 -3.90 22.51 -7.39
N ALA A 19 -3.94 22.70 -6.07
CA ALA A 19 -5.02 23.37 -5.36
C ALA A 19 -4.51 23.84 -4.00
N ASP A 20 -3.52 24.75 -3.98
CA ASP A 20 -3.18 25.53 -2.79
C ASP A 20 -2.54 26.87 -3.20
N GLY A 21 -3.26 27.97 -2.93
CA GLY A 21 -2.87 29.37 -3.12
C GLY A 21 -3.91 30.14 -3.94
N GLU A 22 -4.56 31.23 -3.51
CA GLU A 22 -4.51 32.05 -2.30
C GLU A 22 -5.96 32.53 -2.04
N LEU A 23 -6.51 32.28 -0.85
CA LEU A 23 -7.74 32.93 -0.39
C LEU A 23 -7.33 34.15 0.44
N GLU A 24 -7.41 35.33 -0.17
CA GLU A 24 -7.32 36.60 0.55
C GLU A 24 -8.49 36.74 1.52
N ARG A 25 -8.13 37.08 2.76
CA ARG A 25 -9.05 37.41 3.86
C ARG A 25 -9.79 38.71 3.56
N VAL A 26 -11.10 38.71 3.72
CA VAL A 26 -11.88 39.94 3.94
C VAL A 26 -12.69 39.77 5.23
N ASP A 27 -12.45 40.69 6.16
CA ASP A 27 -12.90 40.70 7.54
C ASP A 27 -14.41 40.91 7.73
N ASP A 28 -14.89 40.40 8.87
CA ASP A 28 -16.23 40.52 9.44
C ASP A 28 -16.74 41.97 9.57
N ALA A 29 -18.02 42.16 9.25
CA ALA A 29 -18.86 43.18 9.89
C ALA A 29 -20.32 42.68 9.99
N GLN A 30 -20.76 42.39 11.22
CA GLN A 30 -22.18 42.23 11.58
C GLN A 30 -22.94 43.57 11.43
N PRO A 31 -24.27 43.52 11.30
CA PRO A 31 -25.03 44.02 12.45
C PRO A 31 -26.30 43.21 12.79
N THR A 32 -26.40 42.98 14.09
CA THR A 32 -27.57 42.97 14.99
C THR A 32 -28.90 43.51 14.45
N THR A 33 -30.01 42.81 14.72
CA THR A 33 -31.02 43.13 15.75
C THR A 33 -32.26 42.24 15.63
N SER A 34 -32.85 41.93 16.78
CA SER A 34 -34.17 41.30 16.98
C SER A 34 -34.95 42.21 17.96
N PRO A 35 -36.17 41.86 18.39
CA PRO A 35 -37.46 41.96 17.68
C PRO A 35 -38.47 42.87 18.44
N GLU A 36 -39.51 43.38 17.79
CA GLU A 36 -40.69 43.94 18.51
C GLU A 36 -42.01 43.52 17.85
N GLU A 37 -42.92 43.04 18.70
CA GLU A 37 -44.35 42.85 18.51
C GLU A 37 -45.05 44.22 18.36
N ILE A 38 -46.27 44.26 17.77
CA ILE A 38 -47.49 44.89 18.35
C ILE A 38 -48.59 45.17 17.30
N GLU A 39 -49.77 44.63 17.63
CA GLU A 39 -51.17 45.10 17.50
C GLU A 39 -51.95 45.16 16.16
N GLU A 40 -53.15 44.59 16.30
CA GLU A 40 -54.36 44.73 15.48
C GLU A 40 -54.91 46.16 15.55
N ASP A 41 -55.49 46.64 14.45
CA ASP A 41 -56.66 47.52 14.54
C ASP A 41 -57.55 47.42 13.29
N ASN A 42 -58.85 47.36 13.55
CA ASN A 42 -59.95 47.38 12.58
C ASN A 42 -60.14 48.82 12.05
N ASP A 43 -60.52 48.97 10.77
CA ASP A 43 -61.81 49.57 10.43
C ASP A 43 -62.10 49.52 8.92
N SER A 44 -63.41 49.44 8.66
CA SER A 44 -64.14 49.32 7.42
C SER A 44 -64.06 50.56 6.51
N ASP A 45 -64.10 50.34 5.19
CA ASP A 45 -65.20 50.87 4.37
C ASP A 45 -65.28 50.21 2.99
N SER A 46 -66.53 50.08 2.54
CA SER A 46 -67.02 49.41 1.34
C SER A 46 -66.70 50.15 0.04
N ASP A 47 -66.44 49.40 -1.03
CA ASP A 47 -67.17 49.61 -2.29
C ASP A 47 -67.18 48.34 -3.15
N SER A 48 -68.37 48.01 -3.61
CA SER A 48 -68.71 46.90 -4.49
C SER A 48 -68.36 47.22 -5.94
N ASP A 49 -67.70 46.28 -6.64
CA ASP A 49 -68.15 45.97 -8.00
C ASP A 49 -67.90 44.51 -8.37
N SER A 50 -68.95 43.94 -8.94
CA SER A 50 -69.13 42.56 -9.37
C SER A 50 -68.46 42.30 -10.71
N GLY A 51 -67.72 41.19 -10.83
CA GLY A 51 -67.14 40.75 -12.08
C GLY A 51 -66.77 39.27 -12.05
N SER A 52 -67.77 38.42 -11.84
CA SER A 52 -67.67 36.98 -12.05
C SER A 52 -67.38 36.67 -13.52
N ASN A 53 -66.22 36.09 -13.81
CA ASN A 53 -66.05 35.24 -14.98
C ASN A 53 -65.55 33.88 -14.51
N ASP A 54 -66.51 33.00 -14.25
CA ASP A 54 -66.32 31.55 -14.24
C ASP A 54 -65.70 31.12 -15.57
N THR A 55 -64.39 30.85 -15.58
CA THR A 55 -63.79 29.91 -16.51
C THR A 55 -63.70 28.56 -15.81
N ALA A 56 -64.35 27.57 -16.41
CA ALA A 56 -64.42 26.17 -16.01
C ALA A 56 -63.12 25.61 -15.40
N PRO A 57 -63.17 24.60 -14.51
CA PRO A 57 -61.97 23.95 -14.01
C PRO A 57 -61.20 23.39 -15.20
N VAL A 58 -60.02 23.95 -15.46
CA VAL A 58 -59.03 23.39 -16.38
C VAL A 58 -58.80 21.97 -15.92
N ASP A 59 -59.03 21.01 -16.81
CA ASP A 59 -58.85 19.59 -16.59
C ASP A 59 -57.47 19.35 -15.93
N GLN A 60 -57.44 19.11 -14.62
CA GLN A 60 -56.21 18.90 -13.82
C GLN A 60 -55.67 17.47 -14.00
N THR A 61 -56.07 16.78 -15.05
CA THR A 61 -55.57 15.45 -15.37
C THR A 61 -54.19 15.56 -16.02
N MET A 62 -53.23 14.78 -15.53
CA MET A 62 -51.86 14.73 -16.06
C MET A 62 -51.90 14.23 -17.51
N LYS A 63 -51.28 14.99 -18.41
CA LYS A 63 -51.13 14.68 -19.83
C LYS A 63 -49.93 13.76 -20.03
N CYS A 64 -50.16 12.63 -20.68
CA CYS A 64 -49.13 11.66 -21.05
C CYS A 64 -48.32 12.16 -22.26
N GLU A 65 -47.52 13.22 -22.05
CA GLU A 65 -46.70 13.88 -23.09
C GLU A 65 -45.33 14.31 -22.52
N VAL A 66 -44.35 14.49 -23.41
CA VAL A 66 -43.03 15.05 -23.09
C VAL A 66 -42.99 16.52 -23.53
N LYS A 67 -42.67 17.44 -22.62
CA LYS A 67 -42.51 18.87 -22.90
C LYS A 67 -41.04 19.30 -22.90
N HIS A 68 -40.70 20.30 -23.71
CA HIS A 68 -39.37 20.92 -23.76
C HIS A 68 -39.46 22.35 -23.24
N LEU A 69 -38.71 22.64 -22.18
CA LEU A 69 -38.80 23.88 -21.42
C LEU A 69 -37.42 24.53 -21.23
N ASP A 70 -37.40 25.85 -21.16
CA ASP A 70 -36.25 26.64 -20.72
C ASP A 70 -36.54 27.23 -19.34
N ARG A 71 -35.62 27.07 -18.38
CA ARG A 71 -35.71 27.71 -17.06
C ARG A 71 -35.21 29.14 -17.14
N LYS A 72 -36.02 30.10 -16.73
CA LYS A 72 -35.71 31.54 -16.73
C LYS A 72 -36.06 32.17 -15.38
N PHE A 73 -35.56 33.39 -15.16
CA PHE A 73 -35.91 34.23 -14.01
C PHE A 73 -36.75 35.41 -14.50
N ASP A 74 -37.81 35.75 -13.77
CA ASP A 74 -38.61 36.93 -14.08
C ASP A 74 -38.01 38.21 -13.47
N ASP A 75 -38.67 39.36 -13.69
CA ASP A 75 -38.23 40.67 -13.18
C ASP A 75 -38.23 40.77 -11.63
N ARG A 76 -38.63 39.71 -10.92
CA ARG A 76 -38.70 39.59 -9.45
C ARG A 76 -37.78 38.47 -8.92
N ASP A 77 -36.85 37.97 -9.74
CA ASP A 77 -35.98 36.83 -9.46
C ASP A 77 -36.73 35.50 -9.15
N GLU A 78 -38.01 35.39 -9.55
CA GLU A 78 -38.75 34.12 -9.44
C GLU A 78 -38.47 33.21 -10.64
N VAL A 79 -38.24 31.93 -10.35
CA VAL A 79 -38.01 30.91 -11.37
C VAL A 79 -39.31 30.57 -12.10
N TYR A 80 -39.29 30.61 -13.43
CA TYR A 80 -40.37 30.11 -14.28
C TYR A 80 -39.84 29.26 -15.45
N PHE A 81 -40.73 28.48 -16.07
CA PHE A 81 -40.42 27.61 -17.21
C PHE A 81 -41.21 28.03 -18.45
N ASP A 82 -40.53 28.09 -19.60
CA ASP A 82 -41.05 28.61 -20.86
C ASP A 82 -41.00 27.55 -21.98
N GLU A 83 -42.03 27.42 -22.82
CA GLU A 83 -42.10 26.40 -23.88
C GLU A 83 -41.36 26.85 -25.15
N ARG A 84 -40.66 25.91 -25.81
CA ARG A 84 -39.81 26.22 -26.96
C ARG A 84 -40.59 26.42 -28.27
N LYS A 85 -41.24 27.59 -28.48
CA LYS A 85 -41.54 28.25 -29.78
C LYS A 85 -42.19 29.65 -29.63
N GLU A 86 -41.97 30.50 -30.66
CA GLU A 86 -42.15 31.97 -30.75
C GLU A 86 -43.49 32.55 -30.23
N GLU A 87 -43.36 33.60 -29.42
CA GLU A 87 -44.40 34.47 -28.84
C GLU A 87 -45.55 33.77 -28.10
N VAL A 88 -45.35 33.50 -26.81
CA VAL A 88 -46.44 33.25 -25.87
C VAL A 88 -46.23 34.06 -24.59
N GLU A 89 -47.29 34.71 -24.13
CA GLU A 89 -47.32 35.51 -22.89
C GLU A 89 -46.90 34.69 -21.67
N LYS A 90 -46.14 35.34 -20.76
CA LYS A 90 -45.71 34.84 -19.45
C LYS A 90 -46.86 34.01 -18.80
N PRO A 91 -46.70 32.68 -18.59
CA PRO A 91 -47.78 31.87 -18.03
C PRO A 91 -48.08 32.31 -16.58
N ARG A 92 -49.32 32.71 -16.31
CA ARG A 92 -49.79 33.20 -14.98
C ARG A 92 -49.82 32.13 -13.88
N GLN A 93 -49.52 30.87 -14.18
CA GLN A 93 -49.70 29.74 -13.27
C GLN A 93 -48.36 29.09 -12.95
N LYS A 94 -47.96 29.05 -11.67
CA LYS A 94 -46.60 28.69 -11.22
C LYS A 94 -46.19 27.23 -11.53
N ASP A 95 -47.16 26.31 -11.65
CA ASP A 95 -46.91 24.86 -11.69
C ASP A 95 -47.50 24.14 -12.92
N TRP A 96 -47.83 24.86 -13.99
CA TRP A 96 -48.49 24.30 -15.18
C TRP A 96 -47.72 23.13 -15.83
N TRP A 97 -46.40 23.13 -15.73
CA TRP A 97 -45.50 22.11 -16.27
C TRP A 97 -45.63 20.76 -15.54
N MET A 98 -46.09 20.75 -14.28
CA MET A 98 -46.37 19.51 -13.52
C MET A 98 -47.57 18.73 -14.08
N LEU A 99 -48.36 19.34 -14.96
CA LEU A 99 -49.47 18.68 -15.64
C LEU A 99 -49.02 17.76 -16.78
N PHE A 100 -47.73 17.74 -17.13
CA PHE A 100 -47.18 16.84 -18.15
C PHE A 100 -46.39 15.71 -17.50
N ALA A 101 -46.44 14.51 -18.08
CA ALA A 101 -45.76 13.35 -17.52
C ALA A 101 -44.23 13.53 -17.48
N PHE A 102 -43.64 14.14 -18.50
CA PHE A 102 -42.19 14.37 -18.56
C PHE A 102 -41.86 15.78 -19.05
N CYS A 103 -40.81 16.38 -18.49
CA CYS A 103 -40.32 17.70 -18.94
C CYS A 103 -38.79 17.69 -19.09
N LEU A 104 -38.31 18.04 -20.27
CA LEU A 104 -36.89 18.28 -20.53
C LEU A 104 -36.61 19.77 -20.35
N VAL A 105 -35.90 20.11 -19.30
CA VAL A 105 -35.68 21.48 -18.83
C VAL A 105 -34.23 21.87 -18.99
N ARG A 106 -33.95 22.96 -19.71
CA ARG A 106 -32.61 23.53 -19.86
C ARG A 106 -32.32 24.59 -18.80
N TYR A 107 -31.11 24.56 -18.27
CA TYR A 107 -30.57 25.47 -17.29
C TYR A 107 -29.51 26.30 -17.96
N TYR A 108 -29.64 27.61 -17.82
CA TYR A 108 -28.70 28.59 -18.34
C TYR A 108 -27.98 29.25 -17.17
N ASP A 109 -26.70 29.55 -17.35
CA ASP A 109 -25.92 30.28 -16.36
C ASP A 109 -26.19 31.80 -16.43
N SER A 110 -25.46 32.57 -15.63
CA SER A 110 -25.57 34.04 -15.61
C SER A 110 -25.11 34.72 -16.90
N GLU A 111 -24.41 34.00 -17.79
CA GLU A 111 -23.91 34.49 -19.08
C GLU A 111 -24.86 34.06 -20.24
N GLU A 112 -26.02 33.49 -19.92
CA GLU A 112 -27.00 32.92 -20.86
C GLU A 112 -26.45 31.74 -21.69
N GLU A 113 -25.35 31.12 -21.25
CA GLU A 113 -24.85 29.89 -21.86
C GLU A 113 -25.58 28.67 -21.25
N LEU A 114 -25.76 27.62 -22.06
CA LEU A 114 -26.40 26.40 -21.61
C LEU A 114 -25.47 25.67 -20.63
N ASP A 115 -25.78 25.75 -19.35
CA ASP A 115 -25.06 25.05 -18.29
C ASP A 115 -25.38 23.54 -18.32
N THR A 116 -26.66 23.18 -18.21
CA THR A 116 -27.07 21.78 -18.21
C THR A 116 -28.54 21.58 -18.59
N ALA A 117 -29.00 20.33 -18.67
CA ALA A 117 -30.41 20.01 -18.88
C ALA A 117 -30.82 18.85 -17.99
N TYR A 118 -32.08 18.83 -17.57
CA TYR A 118 -32.65 17.79 -16.74
C TYR A 118 -33.92 17.21 -17.36
N PHE A 119 -34.09 15.91 -17.23
CA PHE A 119 -35.31 15.20 -17.55
C PHE A 119 -36.10 14.97 -16.26
N TYR A 120 -37.20 15.69 -16.13
CA TYR A 120 -38.12 15.62 -14.99
C TYR A 120 -39.15 14.52 -15.20
N VAL A 121 -39.39 13.74 -14.14
CA VAL A 121 -40.42 12.69 -14.10
C VAL A 121 -41.48 13.09 -13.07
N ASN A 122 -42.66 13.51 -13.54
CA ASN A 122 -43.73 13.99 -12.67
C ASN A 122 -44.64 12.87 -12.10
N PRO A 123 -45.01 11.80 -12.85
CA PRO A 123 -45.90 10.76 -12.34
C PRO A 123 -45.32 10.07 -11.11
N GLN A 124 -46.02 10.17 -9.98
CA GLN A 124 -45.57 9.61 -8.70
C GLN A 124 -45.27 8.10 -8.75
N PRO A 125 -46.10 7.24 -9.41
CA PRO A 125 -45.79 5.82 -9.52
C PRO A 125 -44.45 5.55 -10.23
N LEU A 126 -44.13 6.36 -11.25
CA LEU A 126 -42.87 6.24 -11.98
C LEU A 126 -41.70 6.77 -11.16
N ARG A 127 -41.86 7.88 -10.41
CA ARG A 127 -40.81 8.35 -9.48
C ARG A 127 -40.41 7.26 -8.50
N GLN A 128 -41.37 6.55 -7.93
CA GLN A 128 -41.10 5.40 -7.06
C GLN A 128 -40.42 4.25 -7.81
N LEU A 129 -40.85 3.93 -9.04
CA LEU A 129 -40.18 2.91 -9.87
C LEU A 129 -38.72 3.27 -10.12
N LEU A 130 -38.43 4.51 -10.50
CA LEU A 130 -37.06 4.96 -10.76
C LEU A 130 -36.21 4.94 -9.49
N ALA A 131 -36.76 5.40 -8.35
CA ALA A 131 -36.08 5.31 -7.06
C ALA A 131 -35.77 3.87 -6.65
N ASP A 132 -36.70 2.93 -6.89
CA ASP A 132 -36.51 1.52 -6.53
C ASP A 132 -35.54 0.78 -7.48
N VAL A 133 -35.55 1.11 -8.78
CA VAL A 133 -34.75 0.42 -9.82
C VAL A 133 -33.36 1.02 -9.98
N ILE A 134 -33.26 2.35 -10.09
CA ILE A 134 -31.99 3.06 -10.29
C ILE A 134 -31.32 3.32 -8.94
N GLY A 135 -32.10 3.69 -7.92
CA GLY A 135 -31.58 4.05 -6.61
C GLY A 135 -30.69 5.29 -6.68
N ASN A 136 -29.54 5.23 -6.00
CA ASN A 136 -28.55 6.31 -6.03
C ASN A 136 -27.63 6.17 -7.26
N TYR A 137 -27.69 7.16 -8.15
CA TYR A 137 -26.84 7.28 -9.33
C TYR A 137 -26.07 8.60 -9.27
N ALA A 138 -24.75 8.56 -9.41
CA ALA A 138 -23.91 9.75 -9.28
C ALA A 138 -24.33 10.83 -10.28
N GLY A 139 -24.66 12.03 -9.78
CA GLY A 139 -25.09 13.17 -10.60
C GLY A 139 -26.59 13.25 -10.91
N ASP A 140 -27.37 12.21 -10.59
CA ASP A 140 -28.82 12.18 -10.80
C ASP A 140 -29.55 12.17 -9.45
N PRO A 141 -30.14 13.29 -8.99
CA PRO A 141 -31.00 13.30 -7.82
C PRO A 141 -32.31 12.58 -8.13
N ILE A 142 -32.39 11.30 -7.74
CA ILE A 142 -33.58 10.47 -7.84
C ILE A 142 -34.17 10.34 -6.44
N ASP A 143 -34.91 11.37 -6.03
CA ASP A 143 -35.76 11.34 -4.83
C ASP A 143 -37.21 11.06 -5.25
N VAL A 144 -37.96 10.34 -4.43
CA VAL A 144 -39.39 10.04 -4.67
C VAL A 144 -40.18 11.33 -4.88
N ASP A 145 -39.83 12.40 -4.17
CA ASP A 145 -40.52 13.69 -4.25
C ASP A 145 -40.12 14.52 -5.47
N ASP A 146 -38.93 14.32 -6.03
CA ASP A 146 -38.38 15.15 -7.11
C ASP A 146 -37.30 14.39 -7.90
N VAL A 147 -37.72 13.68 -8.96
CA VAL A 147 -36.80 12.92 -9.82
C VAL A 147 -36.35 13.80 -10.98
N LYS A 148 -35.05 14.12 -11.01
CA LYS A 148 -34.41 14.85 -12.10
C LYS A 148 -33.19 14.08 -12.57
N ILE A 149 -33.17 13.78 -13.86
CA ILE A 149 -32.07 13.04 -14.47
C ILE A 149 -31.26 14.02 -15.29
N ARG A 150 -29.97 14.17 -14.99
CA ARG A 150 -29.08 15.13 -15.63
C ARG A 150 -28.70 14.63 -17.03
N ALA A 151 -28.65 15.54 -18.00
CA ALA A 151 -28.11 15.26 -19.32
C ALA A 151 -26.66 14.76 -19.22
N PRO A 152 -26.27 13.74 -20.00
CA PRO A 152 -26.99 13.15 -21.14
C PRO A 152 -27.88 11.95 -20.78
N TYR A 153 -28.38 11.87 -19.53
CA TYR A 153 -29.40 10.91 -19.08
C TYR A 153 -28.95 9.44 -19.03
N HIS A 154 -27.68 9.22 -18.69
CA HIS A 154 -27.04 7.90 -18.68
C HIS A 154 -27.76 6.86 -17.82
N SER A 155 -28.35 7.26 -16.69
CA SER A 155 -29.09 6.33 -15.81
C SER A 155 -30.27 5.68 -16.52
N LEU A 156 -31.02 6.42 -17.34
CA LEU A 156 -32.11 5.87 -18.13
C LEU A 156 -31.61 4.85 -19.16
N PHE A 157 -30.45 5.11 -19.77
CA PHE A 157 -29.84 4.15 -20.69
C PHE A 157 -29.44 2.86 -19.98
N HIS A 158 -28.70 2.94 -18.88
CA HIS A 158 -28.15 1.76 -18.18
C HIS A 158 -29.23 0.87 -17.55
N TYR A 159 -30.35 1.45 -17.10
CA TYR A 159 -31.42 0.72 -16.40
C TYR A 159 -32.66 0.47 -17.28
N ARG A 160 -32.60 0.76 -18.58
CA ARG A 160 -33.75 0.65 -19.51
C ARG A 160 -34.45 -0.71 -19.47
N ASN A 161 -33.69 -1.80 -19.37
CA ASN A 161 -34.23 -3.16 -19.40
C ASN A 161 -34.91 -3.54 -18.07
N GLU A 162 -34.32 -3.13 -16.94
CA GLU A 162 -34.87 -3.32 -15.61
C GLU A 162 -36.11 -2.45 -15.38
N LEU A 163 -36.11 -1.22 -15.90
CA LEU A 163 -37.28 -0.34 -15.89
C LEU A 163 -38.43 -0.93 -16.71
N GLU A 164 -38.15 -1.48 -17.89
CA GLU A 164 -39.16 -2.14 -18.74
C GLU A 164 -39.75 -3.37 -18.06
N SER A 165 -38.90 -4.28 -17.58
CA SER A 165 -39.35 -5.53 -16.95
C SER A 165 -40.06 -5.30 -15.61
N THR A 166 -39.44 -4.53 -14.70
CA THR A 166 -40.01 -4.24 -13.37
C THR A 166 -41.24 -3.36 -13.46
N GLY A 167 -41.20 -2.32 -14.31
CA GLY A 167 -42.32 -1.41 -14.49
C GLY A 167 -43.54 -2.10 -15.10
N THR A 168 -43.34 -2.94 -16.12
CA THR A 168 -44.46 -3.69 -16.75
C THR A 168 -45.12 -4.64 -15.77
N ALA A 169 -44.33 -5.31 -14.91
CA ALA A 169 -44.87 -6.18 -13.87
C ALA A 169 -45.59 -5.38 -12.77
N ARG A 170 -45.00 -4.26 -12.32
CA ARG A 170 -45.53 -3.42 -11.24
C ARG A 170 -46.85 -2.73 -11.59
N PHE A 171 -46.99 -2.29 -12.83
CA PHE A 171 -48.16 -1.54 -13.29
C PHE A 171 -49.16 -2.40 -14.08
N ALA A 172 -49.08 -3.73 -14.01
CA ALA A 172 -49.95 -4.63 -14.77
C ALA A 172 -51.46 -4.33 -14.60
N ASP A 173 -51.87 -3.91 -13.40
CA ASP A 173 -53.25 -3.54 -13.05
C ASP A 173 -53.52 -2.03 -13.08
N ASP A 174 -52.56 -1.20 -13.53
CA ASP A 174 -52.67 0.26 -13.64
C ASP A 174 -52.38 0.73 -15.09
N PRO A 175 -53.42 0.80 -15.95
CA PRO A 175 -53.27 1.20 -17.34
C PRO A 175 -52.65 2.60 -17.53
N ALA A 176 -52.94 3.55 -16.63
CA ALA A 176 -52.44 4.91 -16.74
C ALA A 176 -50.92 4.98 -16.50
N SER A 177 -50.43 4.31 -15.47
CA SER A 177 -48.98 4.21 -15.22
C SER A 177 -48.25 3.40 -16.29
N LEU A 178 -48.90 2.38 -16.89
CA LEU A 178 -48.35 1.67 -18.05
C LEU A 178 -48.22 2.56 -19.28
N GLU A 179 -49.16 3.45 -19.54
CA GLU A 179 -49.05 4.43 -20.64
C GLU A 179 -47.88 5.39 -20.40
N HIS A 180 -47.73 5.93 -19.19
CA HIS A 180 -46.58 6.76 -18.84
C HIS A 180 -45.25 6.01 -18.96
N LEU A 181 -45.18 4.74 -18.53
CA LEU A 181 -43.98 3.91 -18.67
C LEU A 181 -43.65 3.66 -20.15
N LYS A 182 -44.65 3.33 -20.97
CA LYS A 182 -44.45 3.15 -22.42
C LYS A 182 -43.94 4.43 -23.07
N LEU A 183 -44.45 5.59 -22.67
CA LEU A 183 -43.97 6.88 -23.17
C LEU A 183 -42.50 7.11 -22.79
N LEU A 184 -42.11 6.86 -21.54
CA LEU A 184 -40.71 6.96 -21.09
C LEU A 184 -39.80 6.03 -21.89
N LEU A 185 -40.15 4.74 -21.99
CA LEU A 185 -39.34 3.76 -22.70
C LEU A 185 -39.23 4.04 -24.19
N THR A 186 -40.32 4.54 -24.80
CA THR A 186 -40.29 4.99 -26.20
C THR A 186 -39.34 6.17 -26.36
N TRP A 187 -39.41 7.16 -25.46
CA TRP A 187 -38.48 8.29 -25.48
C TRP A 187 -37.03 7.84 -25.31
N VAL A 188 -36.73 6.94 -24.36
CA VAL A 188 -35.37 6.39 -24.15
C VAL A 188 -34.89 5.65 -25.40
N LYS A 189 -35.72 4.80 -26.00
CA LYS A 189 -35.38 4.04 -27.23
C LYS A 189 -35.10 4.98 -28.41
N THR A 190 -35.85 6.07 -28.55
CA THR A 190 -35.63 7.06 -29.62
C THR A 190 -34.41 7.95 -29.33
N HIS A 191 -34.22 8.39 -28.09
CA HIS A 191 -33.12 9.29 -27.71
C HIS A 191 -31.75 8.62 -27.85
N PHE A 192 -31.67 7.33 -27.49
CA PHE A 192 -30.44 6.53 -27.52
C PHE A 192 -30.43 5.47 -28.63
N GLU A 193 -31.13 5.69 -29.74
CA GLU A 193 -31.29 4.67 -30.80
C GLU A 193 -29.92 4.17 -31.31
N SER A 194 -28.99 5.09 -31.56
CA SER A 194 -27.64 4.80 -32.06
C SER A 194 -26.80 4.06 -31.01
N GLU A 195 -26.86 4.53 -29.76
CA GLU A 195 -26.14 4.00 -28.60
C GLU A 195 -26.61 2.57 -28.31
N ILE A 196 -27.92 2.34 -28.27
CA ILE A 196 -28.54 1.03 -28.03
C ILE A 196 -28.15 0.07 -29.15
N ALA A 197 -28.28 0.48 -30.41
CA ALA A 197 -27.92 -0.35 -31.55
C ALA A 197 -26.43 -0.74 -31.53
N THR A 198 -25.55 0.20 -31.18
CA THR A 198 -24.10 -0.04 -31.09
C THR A 198 -23.75 -0.95 -29.92
N HIS A 199 -24.31 -0.69 -28.74
CA HIS A 199 -24.14 -1.50 -27.53
C HIS A 199 -24.61 -2.94 -27.74
N ASP A 200 -25.82 -3.14 -28.25
CA ASP A 200 -26.39 -4.47 -28.43
C ASP A 200 -25.67 -5.24 -29.54
N LYS A 201 -25.24 -4.55 -30.61
CA LYS A 201 -24.35 -5.13 -31.63
C LYS A 201 -22.98 -5.52 -31.06
N CYS A 202 -22.42 -4.71 -30.16
CA CYS A 202 -21.17 -5.04 -29.47
C CYS A 202 -21.33 -6.35 -28.68
N LEU A 203 -22.35 -6.44 -27.82
CA LEU A 203 -22.52 -7.60 -26.93
C LEU A 203 -22.96 -8.88 -27.64
N SER A 204 -23.64 -8.77 -28.78
CA SER A 204 -24.11 -9.94 -29.56
C SER A 204 -23.10 -10.45 -30.60
N ASN A 205 -22.12 -9.64 -30.99
CA ASN A 205 -21.12 -10.00 -31.98
C ASN A 205 -19.99 -10.83 -31.36
N GLU A 206 -19.46 -11.80 -32.11
CA GLU A 206 -18.37 -12.68 -31.68
C GLU A 206 -17.11 -11.89 -31.28
N HIS A 207 -16.77 -10.84 -32.04
CA HIS A 207 -15.57 -10.01 -31.82
C HIS A 207 -15.76 -8.86 -30.83
N LYS A 208 -16.96 -8.66 -30.26
CA LYS A 208 -17.31 -7.61 -29.29
C LYS A 208 -16.55 -6.27 -29.50
N VAL A 209 -16.92 -5.50 -30.52
CA VAL A 209 -16.25 -4.23 -30.87
C VAL A 209 -17.04 -3.01 -30.42
N ILE A 210 -16.36 -1.96 -29.93
CA ILE A 210 -17.02 -0.72 -29.52
C ILE A 210 -16.26 0.56 -29.94
N PRO A 211 -16.94 1.55 -30.55
CA PRO A 211 -16.38 2.89 -30.78
C PRO A 211 -16.14 3.65 -29.47
N TYR A 212 -15.12 4.51 -29.44
CA TYR A 212 -14.75 5.26 -28.24
C TYR A 212 -15.88 6.14 -27.68
N ASP A 213 -16.60 6.86 -28.55
CA ASP A 213 -17.69 7.76 -28.14
C ASP A 213 -18.89 7.02 -27.53
N GLN A 214 -18.95 5.70 -27.73
CA GLN A 214 -20.01 4.82 -27.24
C GLN A 214 -19.51 3.96 -26.06
N LEU A 215 -18.25 4.11 -25.64
CA LEU A 215 -17.63 3.28 -24.61
C LEU A 215 -18.32 3.40 -23.23
N TRP A 216 -18.81 4.59 -22.89
CA TRP A 216 -19.56 4.84 -21.65
C TRP A 216 -20.76 3.91 -21.46
N THR A 217 -21.34 3.39 -22.55
CA THR A 217 -22.51 2.51 -22.51
C THR A 217 -22.24 1.20 -21.77
N LEU A 218 -20.98 0.75 -21.71
CA LEU A 218 -20.58 -0.47 -21.01
C LEU A 218 -20.37 -0.27 -19.50
N PHE A 219 -20.09 0.96 -19.07
CA PHE A 219 -19.66 1.28 -17.70
C PHE A 219 -20.81 1.77 -16.85
N ARG A 220 -21.65 0.83 -16.42
CA ARG A 220 -22.74 1.13 -15.46
C ARG A 220 -22.19 1.34 -14.05
N PRO A 221 -22.53 2.44 -13.35
CA PRO A 221 -22.17 2.65 -11.95
C PRO A 221 -22.55 1.48 -11.04
N ARG A 222 -21.80 1.32 -9.94
CA ARG A 222 -21.88 0.24 -8.95
C ARG A 222 -21.53 -1.16 -9.48
N THR A 223 -21.17 -1.30 -10.75
CA THR A 223 -20.61 -2.55 -11.26
C THR A 223 -19.13 -2.69 -10.90
N ILE A 224 -18.63 -3.91 -10.95
CA ILE A 224 -17.21 -4.19 -10.74
C ILE A 224 -16.47 -4.01 -12.06
N VAL A 225 -15.49 -3.12 -12.07
CA VAL A 225 -14.59 -2.85 -13.19
C VAL A 225 -13.25 -3.51 -12.93
N TYR A 226 -12.77 -4.25 -13.92
CA TYR A 226 -11.43 -4.79 -13.97
C TYR A 226 -10.47 -3.80 -14.65
N SER A 227 -9.24 -3.72 -14.13
CA SER A 227 -8.13 -3.06 -14.82
C SER A 227 -6.79 -3.70 -14.44
N LYS A 228 -5.81 -3.64 -15.35
CA LYS A 228 -4.45 -4.11 -15.09
C LYS A 228 -3.54 -2.95 -14.71
N LEU A 229 -3.24 -2.81 -13.41
CA LEU A 229 -2.36 -1.75 -12.90
C LEU A 229 -1.02 -2.31 -12.45
N LEU A 230 0.08 -1.70 -12.92
CA LEU A 230 1.45 -2.12 -12.59
C LEU A 230 1.72 -3.62 -12.84
N GLY A 231 1.05 -4.19 -13.84
CA GLY A 231 1.14 -5.61 -14.20
C GLY A 231 0.23 -6.53 -13.38
N GLN A 232 -0.54 -6.01 -12.42
CA GLN A 232 -1.44 -6.76 -11.55
C GLN A 232 -2.90 -6.59 -11.99
N SER A 233 -3.61 -7.72 -12.09
CA SER A 233 -5.06 -7.76 -12.21
C SER A 233 -5.70 -7.11 -10.97
N ARG A 234 -6.59 -6.14 -11.16
CA ARG A 234 -7.32 -5.49 -10.06
C ARG A 234 -8.79 -5.30 -10.40
N ALA A 235 -9.63 -5.30 -9.38
CA ALA A 235 -11.05 -4.97 -9.49
C ALA A 235 -11.40 -3.77 -8.60
N PHE A 236 -12.35 -2.98 -9.05
CA PHE A 236 -12.83 -1.78 -8.41
C PHE A 236 -14.34 -1.67 -8.54
N ARG A 237 -15.03 -1.05 -7.59
CA ARG A 237 -16.43 -0.70 -7.75
C ARG A 237 -16.53 0.67 -8.41
N LEU A 238 -17.28 0.77 -9.50
CA LEU A 238 -17.43 2.01 -10.25
C LEU A 238 -18.38 2.96 -9.53
N GLU A 239 -17.96 4.22 -9.32
CA GLU A 239 -18.84 5.27 -8.78
C GLU A 239 -19.43 6.13 -9.90
N GLU A 240 -18.57 6.65 -10.78
CA GLU A 240 -18.94 7.64 -11.79
C GLU A 240 -18.03 7.53 -13.01
N ILE A 241 -18.53 7.95 -14.18
CA ILE A 241 -17.74 8.10 -15.41
C ILE A 241 -17.91 9.50 -16.01
N TYR A 242 -16.89 10.00 -16.67
CA TYR A 242 -16.96 11.23 -17.46
C TYR A 242 -15.90 11.23 -18.56
N TYR A 243 -16.19 11.90 -19.68
CA TYR A 243 -15.19 12.18 -20.69
C TYR A 243 -14.44 13.45 -20.33
N ASP A 244 -13.11 13.37 -20.41
CA ASP A 244 -12.25 14.54 -20.39
C ASP A 244 -11.89 14.90 -21.83
N ASP A 245 -12.22 16.13 -22.20
CA ASP A 245 -12.02 16.69 -23.53
C ASP A 245 -10.75 17.54 -23.64
N ASP A 246 -9.79 17.40 -22.70
CA ASP A 246 -8.46 18.00 -22.82
C ASP A 246 -7.90 17.77 -24.23
N VAL A 247 -7.55 18.88 -24.89
CA VAL A 247 -7.08 18.93 -26.28
C VAL A 247 -5.87 18.00 -26.50
N MET A 248 -5.03 17.79 -25.48
CA MET A 248 -3.84 16.95 -25.56
C MET A 248 -4.09 15.50 -25.16
N HIS A 249 -5.03 15.22 -24.26
CA HIS A 249 -5.15 13.94 -23.56
C HIS A 249 -6.60 13.45 -23.34
N ARG A 250 -7.43 13.48 -24.38
CA ARG A 250 -8.80 12.96 -24.30
C ARG A 250 -8.88 11.54 -23.76
N SER A 251 -9.73 11.33 -22.75
CA SER A 251 -9.90 10.04 -22.09
C SER A 251 -11.30 9.88 -21.48
N LEU A 252 -11.73 8.63 -21.35
CA LEU A 252 -12.88 8.28 -20.52
C LEU A 252 -12.32 7.99 -19.13
N ASN A 253 -12.71 8.80 -18.16
CA ASN A 253 -12.29 8.67 -16.77
C ASN A 253 -13.37 7.96 -15.96
N LEU A 254 -12.93 7.08 -15.08
CA LEU A 254 -13.75 6.27 -14.20
C LEU A 254 -13.32 6.54 -12.77
N LYS A 255 -14.19 7.16 -11.97
CA LYS A 255 -14.00 7.25 -10.52
C LYS A 255 -14.40 5.93 -9.92
N VAL A 256 -13.45 5.28 -9.25
CA VAL A 256 -13.63 3.94 -8.72
C VAL A 256 -13.18 3.85 -7.28
N GLU A 257 -13.78 2.90 -6.57
CA GLU A 257 -13.46 2.60 -5.19
C GLU A 257 -12.92 1.18 -5.01
N PHE A 258 -12.05 0.99 -4.01
CA PHE A 258 -11.43 -0.28 -3.66
C PHE A 258 -11.16 -0.38 -2.16
N THR A 259 -10.99 -1.60 -1.66
CA THR A 259 -10.68 -1.89 -0.25
C THR A 259 -9.17 -1.76 0.01
N ASP A 260 -8.78 -1.03 1.05
CA ASP A 260 -7.40 -0.96 1.55
C ASP A 260 -7.37 -0.97 3.10
N PHE A 261 -6.17 -1.01 3.68
CA PHE A 261 -5.96 -0.97 5.13
C PHE A 261 -5.01 0.16 5.49
N ASP A 262 -5.47 1.13 6.28
CA ASP A 262 -4.69 2.32 6.65
C ASP A 262 -3.82 2.16 7.92
N GLY A 263 -3.69 0.93 8.42
CA GLY A 263 -3.01 0.63 9.68
C GLY A 263 -3.94 0.64 10.90
N ASP A 264 -5.13 1.25 10.78
CA ASP A 264 -6.11 1.30 11.86
C ASP A 264 -7.47 0.69 11.50
N ARG A 265 -7.89 0.80 10.24
CA ARG A 265 -9.16 0.25 9.74
C ARG A 265 -9.02 -0.31 8.34
N LEU A 266 -9.82 -1.34 8.08
CA LEU A 266 -10.20 -1.73 6.73
C LEU A 266 -11.30 -0.79 6.25
N GLY A 267 -11.19 -0.33 5.01
CA GLY A 267 -12.18 0.58 4.45
C GLY A 267 -11.94 0.88 2.99
N ILE A 268 -12.64 1.91 2.52
CA ILE A 268 -12.71 2.27 1.12
C ILE A 268 -11.66 3.34 0.81
N ARG A 269 -11.04 3.19 -0.36
CA ARG A 269 -10.22 4.21 -1.02
C ARG A 269 -10.74 4.45 -2.42
N ARG A 270 -10.58 5.68 -2.89
CA ARG A 270 -10.96 6.11 -4.24
C ARG A 270 -9.73 6.39 -5.10
N MET A 271 -9.87 6.16 -6.38
CA MET A 271 -8.92 6.58 -7.40
C MET A 271 -9.62 6.73 -8.75
N GLU A 272 -8.89 7.25 -9.74
CA GLU A 272 -9.37 7.34 -11.11
C GLU A 272 -8.62 6.39 -12.01
N LEU A 273 -9.37 5.74 -12.90
CA LEU A 273 -8.85 4.97 -14.04
C LEU A 273 -9.17 5.74 -15.31
N SER A 274 -8.27 5.73 -16.28
CA SER A 274 -8.50 6.38 -17.58
C SER A 274 -8.39 5.39 -18.73
N VAL A 275 -9.27 5.54 -19.72
CA VAL A 275 -9.16 4.87 -21.02
C VAL A 275 -8.88 5.95 -22.06
N SER A 276 -7.65 5.97 -22.59
CA SER A 276 -7.25 6.94 -23.62
C SER A 276 -8.12 6.81 -24.87
N LYS A 277 -8.41 7.96 -25.50
CA LYS A 277 -9.09 8.00 -26.80
C LYS A 277 -8.38 7.12 -27.84
N TYR A 278 -9.18 6.41 -28.62
CA TYR A 278 -8.74 5.62 -29.77
C TYR A 278 -9.63 5.91 -30.97
N ASP A 279 -9.07 5.71 -32.16
CA ASP A 279 -9.79 5.90 -33.42
C ASP A 279 -10.54 4.64 -33.84
N GLY A 280 -11.73 4.82 -34.41
CA GLY A 280 -12.57 3.72 -34.87
C GLY A 280 -13.18 2.87 -33.75
N ALA A 281 -13.47 1.61 -34.06
CA ALA A 281 -13.98 0.63 -33.10
C ALA A 281 -12.85 -0.31 -32.68
N ARG A 282 -12.82 -0.68 -31.40
CA ARG A 282 -11.83 -1.57 -30.81
C ARG A 282 -12.50 -2.80 -30.18
N GLU A 283 -11.85 -3.96 -30.25
CA GLU A 283 -12.32 -5.17 -29.57
C GLU A 283 -12.21 -5.02 -28.05
N LEU A 284 -13.19 -5.52 -27.29
CA LEU A 284 -13.20 -5.36 -25.84
C LEU A 284 -11.92 -5.91 -25.20
N HIS A 285 -11.42 -7.07 -25.62
CA HIS A 285 -10.24 -7.71 -25.03
C HIS A 285 -8.94 -6.87 -25.17
N GLU A 286 -8.89 -5.91 -26.11
CA GLU A 286 -7.76 -4.99 -26.26
C GLU A 286 -7.80 -3.84 -25.24
N LEU A 287 -8.95 -3.62 -24.59
CA LEU A 287 -9.11 -2.57 -23.59
C LEU A 287 -8.54 -3.04 -22.25
N GLY A 288 -7.62 -2.25 -21.69
CA GLY A 288 -7.01 -2.55 -20.39
C GLY A 288 -7.93 -2.37 -19.18
N THR A 289 -9.10 -1.75 -19.38
CA THR A 289 -10.11 -1.48 -18.34
C THR A 289 -11.49 -1.78 -18.91
N LEU A 290 -12.25 -2.65 -18.23
CA LEU A 290 -13.56 -3.16 -18.66
C LEU A 290 -14.41 -3.56 -17.46
N PRO A 291 -15.75 -3.58 -17.56
CA PRO A 291 -16.57 -4.29 -16.58
C PRO A 291 -16.14 -5.77 -16.47
N LEU A 292 -15.96 -6.26 -15.25
CA LEU A 292 -15.46 -7.62 -14.96
C LEU A 292 -16.34 -8.70 -15.62
N ALA A 293 -17.65 -8.45 -15.72
CA ALA A 293 -18.62 -9.36 -16.34
C ALA A 293 -18.46 -9.49 -17.86
N LEU A 294 -17.74 -8.58 -18.52
CA LEU A 294 -17.50 -8.59 -19.96
C LEU A 294 -16.17 -9.25 -20.35
N LEU A 295 -15.32 -9.60 -19.38
CA LEU A 295 -14.10 -10.36 -19.63
C LEU A 295 -14.43 -11.79 -20.04
N ASP A 296 -13.69 -12.32 -20.99
CA ASP A 296 -13.86 -13.71 -21.44
C ASP A 296 -13.43 -14.71 -20.34
N ASP A 297 -12.45 -14.35 -19.50
CA ASP A 297 -11.94 -15.09 -18.35
C ASP A 297 -12.42 -14.53 -17.00
N GLY A 298 -13.52 -13.76 -16.99
CA GLY A 298 -13.96 -12.99 -15.82
C GLY A 298 -14.25 -13.82 -14.55
N VAL A 299 -14.67 -15.08 -14.70
CA VAL A 299 -14.89 -15.99 -13.57
C VAL A 299 -13.56 -16.38 -12.91
N GLU A 300 -12.56 -16.76 -13.71
CA GLU A 300 -11.23 -17.16 -13.24
C GLU A 300 -10.51 -15.98 -12.60
N VAL A 301 -10.57 -14.80 -13.23
CA VAL A 301 -10.03 -13.54 -12.68
C VAL A 301 -10.69 -13.20 -11.34
N ARG A 302 -12.01 -13.35 -11.22
CA ARG A 302 -12.72 -13.08 -9.96
C ARG A 302 -12.28 -14.05 -8.85
N GLU A 303 -12.07 -15.32 -9.16
CA GLU A 303 -11.58 -16.31 -8.20
C GLU A 303 -10.15 -16.00 -7.73
N GLU A 304 -9.25 -15.61 -8.65
CA GLU A 304 -7.90 -15.16 -8.33
C GLU A 304 -7.93 -13.94 -7.39
N LEU A 305 -8.72 -12.92 -7.74
CA LEU A 305 -8.86 -11.71 -6.94
C LEU A 305 -9.44 -11.98 -5.55
N LEU A 306 -10.43 -12.87 -5.46
CA LEU A 306 -10.98 -13.30 -4.17
C LEU A 306 -9.91 -14.00 -3.33
N ALA A 307 -9.14 -14.92 -3.91
CA ALA A 307 -8.06 -15.62 -3.21
C ALA A 307 -6.99 -14.65 -2.70
N ARG A 308 -6.56 -13.69 -3.55
CA ARG A 308 -5.64 -12.61 -3.15
C ARG A 308 -6.24 -11.75 -2.03
N GLY A 309 -7.53 -11.42 -2.11
CA GLY A 309 -8.22 -10.63 -1.08
C GLY A 309 -8.30 -11.32 0.27
N ARG A 310 -8.48 -12.65 0.29
CA ARG A 310 -8.40 -13.44 1.53
C ARG A 310 -6.98 -13.45 2.10
N LYS A 311 -5.96 -13.45 1.25
CA LYS A 311 -4.56 -13.31 1.67
C LYS A 311 -4.27 -11.91 2.22
N PHE A 312 -4.73 -10.86 1.54
CA PHE A 312 -4.66 -9.47 2.02
C PHE A 312 -5.28 -9.32 3.41
N GLU A 313 -6.52 -9.84 3.58
CA GLU A 313 -7.24 -9.85 4.85
C GLU A 313 -6.45 -10.52 5.98
N SER A 314 -5.76 -11.63 5.69
CA SER A 314 -4.94 -12.34 6.67
C SER A 314 -3.73 -11.54 7.18
N TYR A 315 -3.28 -10.55 6.40
CA TYR A 315 -2.14 -9.69 6.71
C TYR A 315 -2.53 -8.31 7.26
N VAL A 316 -3.81 -8.12 7.60
CA VAL A 316 -4.26 -6.92 8.29
C VAL A 316 -3.64 -6.87 9.69
N GLY A 317 -3.08 -5.71 10.03
CA GLY A 317 -2.27 -5.52 11.23
C GLY A 317 -0.77 -5.54 10.94
N ALA A 318 0.01 -6.03 11.91
CA ALA A 318 1.47 -6.03 11.86
C ALA A 318 2.01 -7.47 11.81
N HIS A 319 2.68 -7.84 10.72
CA HIS A 319 3.12 -9.21 10.45
C HIS A 319 4.56 -9.27 9.95
N PHE A 320 5.36 -10.19 10.51
CA PHE A 320 6.72 -10.44 10.06
C PHE A 320 6.75 -11.65 9.13
N LEU A 321 7.07 -11.43 7.85
CA LEU A 321 6.86 -12.38 6.76
C LEU A 321 8.09 -12.49 5.85
N HIS A 322 8.03 -13.43 4.91
CA HIS A 322 8.99 -13.54 3.82
C HIS A 322 8.42 -12.94 2.54
N TYR A 323 9.28 -12.31 1.74
CA TYR A 323 8.95 -11.75 0.44
C TYR A 323 10.02 -12.13 -0.58
N ASP A 324 9.59 -12.56 -1.77
CA ASP A 324 10.46 -12.88 -2.90
C ASP A 324 9.80 -12.39 -4.20
N GLY A 325 10.09 -11.15 -4.59
CA GLY A 325 9.41 -10.53 -5.72
C GLY A 325 9.82 -9.10 -6.01
N ILE A 326 8.95 -8.38 -6.72
CA ILE A 326 9.15 -6.97 -7.06
C ILE A 326 8.31 -6.10 -6.15
N ALA A 327 8.99 -5.40 -5.25
CA ALA A 327 8.39 -4.38 -4.41
C ALA A 327 8.39 -3.03 -5.16
N LEU A 328 7.47 -2.16 -4.75
CA LEU A 328 7.28 -0.84 -5.36
C LEU A 328 7.66 0.24 -4.37
N LYS A 329 8.32 1.29 -4.87
CA LYS A 329 8.58 2.51 -4.13
C LYS A 329 7.98 3.68 -4.88
N LYS A 330 7.11 4.44 -4.21
CA LYS A 330 6.55 5.65 -4.79
C LYS A 330 7.66 6.70 -4.99
N THR A 331 7.64 7.36 -6.13
CA THR A 331 8.56 8.44 -6.52
C THR A 331 7.76 9.62 -7.03
N GLN A 332 8.42 10.73 -7.34
CA GLN A 332 7.76 11.89 -7.95
C GLN A 332 7.16 11.54 -9.33
N ASP A 333 7.79 10.61 -10.05
CA ASP A 333 7.41 10.20 -11.41
C ASP A 333 6.59 8.89 -11.45
N GLY A 334 5.99 8.47 -10.32
CA GLY A 334 5.19 7.25 -10.22
C GLY A 334 5.79 6.20 -9.30
N TYR A 335 6.17 5.03 -9.83
CA TYR A 335 6.69 3.92 -9.03
C TYR A 335 8.02 3.37 -9.57
N ALA A 336 9.02 3.32 -8.69
CA ALA A 336 10.25 2.56 -8.92
C ALA A 336 10.06 1.09 -8.51
N ARG A 337 10.51 0.18 -9.38
CA ARG A 337 10.51 -1.27 -9.11
C ARG A 337 11.81 -1.68 -8.45
N ILE A 338 11.70 -2.31 -7.30
CA ILE A 338 12.84 -2.76 -6.50
C ILE A 338 12.69 -4.26 -6.29
N ASN A 339 13.66 -5.04 -6.80
CA ASN A 339 13.73 -6.45 -6.46
C ASN A 339 14.05 -6.56 -4.96
N ALA A 340 13.11 -7.11 -4.22
CA ALA A 340 13.22 -7.32 -2.79
C ALA A 340 13.09 -8.81 -2.51
N ARG A 341 14.10 -9.35 -1.85
CA ARG A 341 14.14 -10.74 -1.41
C ARG A 341 14.59 -10.83 0.02
N GLY A 342 13.83 -11.52 0.85
CA GLY A 342 14.17 -11.75 2.25
C GLY A 342 13.02 -11.47 3.20
N ARG A 343 13.36 -11.04 4.40
CA ARG A 343 12.40 -10.81 5.48
C ARG A 343 11.80 -9.41 5.36
N VAL A 344 10.50 -9.28 5.57
CA VAL A 344 9.76 -8.02 5.53
C VAL A 344 8.84 -7.90 6.74
N MET A 345 8.62 -6.67 7.21
CA MET A 345 7.60 -6.36 8.19
C MET A 345 6.46 -5.64 7.49
N ILE A 346 5.30 -6.28 7.37
CA ILE A 346 4.07 -5.64 6.91
C ILE A 346 3.46 -4.92 8.10
N ASP A 347 3.41 -3.59 8.05
CA ASP A 347 2.91 -2.73 9.13
C ASP A 347 2.61 -1.34 8.57
N CYS A 348 1.35 -1.13 8.18
CA CYS A 348 0.90 0.12 7.59
C CYS A 348 0.90 1.29 8.60
N ASN A 349 0.67 1.01 9.89
CA ASN A 349 0.69 2.04 10.92
C ASN A 349 2.10 2.62 11.12
N THR A 350 3.12 1.76 11.21
CA THR A 350 4.50 2.22 11.30
C THR A 350 4.96 2.87 9.99
N PHE A 351 4.50 2.38 8.83
CA PHE A 351 4.72 3.03 7.54
C PHE A 351 4.18 4.47 7.55
N HIS A 352 2.91 4.69 7.92
CA HIS A 352 2.32 6.04 7.97
C HIS A 352 3.05 6.98 8.96
N ARG A 353 3.52 6.44 10.09
CA ARG A 353 4.25 7.22 11.09
C ARG A 353 5.63 7.68 10.58
N LEU A 354 6.33 6.86 9.79
CA LEU A 354 7.71 7.12 9.37
C LEU A 354 7.85 7.64 7.92
N GLU A 355 6.81 7.46 7.11
CA GLU A 355 6.66 7.96 5.74
C GLU A 355 5.35 8.76 5.59
N PRO A 356 5.18 9.88 6.33
CA PRO A 356 3.91 10.60 6.40
C PRO A 356 3.43 11.17 5.06
N ASN A 357 4.36 11.49 4.15
CA ASN A 357 4.03 12.01 2.82
C ASN A 357 3.32 10.98 1.92
N ASP A 358 3.47 9.69 2.23
CA ASP A 358 2.81 8.60 1.51
C ASP A 358 1.69 7.96 2.32
N SER A 359 1.30 8.59 3.43
CA SER A 359 0.17 8.13 4.24
C SER A 359 -1.17 8.36 3.55
N PHE A 360 -2.14 7.51 3.90
CA PHE A 360 -3.50 7.59 3.40
C PHE A 360 -4.50 7.18 4.49
N ILE A 361 -5.77 7.49 4.24
CA ILE A 361 -6.88 7.18 5.15
C ILE A 361 -7.93 6.39 4.37
N CYS A 362 -8.55 5.42 5.03
CA CYS A 362 -9.71 4.71 4.48
C CYS A 362 -11.01 5.29 5.04
N THR A 363 -12.05 5.39 4.19
CA THR A 363 -13.41 5.73 4.62
C THR A 363 -14.18 4.48 5.06
N SER A 364 -15.22 4.62 5.88
CA SER A 364 -16.04 3.50 6.31
C SER A 364 -16.92 2.97 5.17
N TYR A 365 -17.23 1.67 5.20
CA TYR A 365 -18.11 1.02 4.22
C TYR A 365 -19.57 1.52 4.26
N ASP A 366 -20.02 2.04 5.40
CA ASP A 366 -21.40 2.51 5.59
C ASP A 366 -21.62 3.96 5.13
N GLY A 367 -20.56 4.65 4.65
CA GLY A 367 -20.62 6.05 4.23
C GLY A 367 -20.98 7.04 5.35
N SER A 368 -21.16 6.55 6.59
CA SER A 368 -21.52 7.40 7.71
C SER A 368 -20.24 8.03 8.26
N GLY A 369 -19.98 9.27 7.87
CA GLY A 369 -18.89 10.09 8.45
C GLY A 369 -19.02 10.34 9.97
N LYS A 370 -19.90 9.61 10.67
CA LYS A 370 -20.09 9.62 12.12
C LYS A 370 -18.80 9.23 12.85
N GLU A 371 -18.08 8.21 12.41
CA GLU A 371 -16.81 7.81 13.04
C GLU A 371 -15.67 8.81 12.75
N GLU A 372 -15.73 9.50 11.61
CA GLU A 372 -14.74 10.51 11.20
C GLU A 372 -14.86 11.80 12.03
N ARG A 373 -16.08 12.17 12.44
CA ARG A 373 -16.35 13.24 13.41
C ARG A 373 -15.80 12.94 14.81
N ASP A 374 -15.85 11.68 15.26
CA ASP A 374 -15.30 11.28 16.56
C ASP A 374 -13.76 11.30 16.55
N ARG A 375 -13.11 10.95 15.44
CA ARG A 375 -11.64 11.06 15.29
C ARG A 375 -11.12 12.50 15.30
N ARG A 376 -11.80 13.47 14.66
CA ARG A 376 -11.41 14.89 14.74
C ARG A 376 -11.44 15.42 16.17
N ARG A 377 -12.34 14.90 17.03
CA ARG A 377 -12.36 15.18 18.47
C ARG A 377 -11.26 14.41 19.24
N GLY A 378 -10.82 13.27 18.72
CA GLY A 378 -9.78 12.40 19.29
C GLY A 378 -8.32 12.80 19.01
N ILE A 379 -8.04 13.89 18.28
CA ILE A 379 -6.67 14.43 18.11
C ILE A 379 -6.04 14.81 19.48
N ALA A 380 -6.86 14.98 20.52
CA ALA A 380 -6.40 15.17 21.90
C ALA A 380 -5.82 13.90 22.57
N HIS A 381 -5.97 12.71 21.96
CA HIS A 381 -5.47 11.45 22.52
C HIS A 381 -4.72 10.63 21.47
N LEU A 382 -3.49 11.04 21.16
CA LEU A 382 -2.45 10.15 20.62
C LEU A 382 -2.21 9.03 21.64
N ALA A 383 -2.89 7.90 21.49
CA ALA A 383 -2.61 6.71 22.29
C ALA A 383 -1.28 6.10 21.81
N PHE A 384 -0.20 6.35 22.55
CA PHE A 384 1.17 5.88 22.26
C PHE A 384 1.42 4.39 22.51
N VAL A 385 0.40 3.59 22.83
CA VAL A 385 0.54 2.15 23.09
C VAL A 385 -0.69 1.40 22.60
N GLY A 386 -0.59 0.71 21.48
CA GLY A 386 -1.58 -0.29 21.06
C GLY A 386 -1.21 -1.65 21.64
N ASP A 387 -1.83 -2.07 22.73
CA ASP A 387 -1.66 -3.44 23.28
C ASP A 387 -2.92 -4.32 23.19
N GLU A 388 -3.89 -3.93 22.38
CA GLU A 388 -5.01 -4.78 22.01
C GLU A 388 -4.97 -5.05 20.50
N THR A 389 -4.97 -6.32 20.12
CA THR A 389 -5.18 -6.73 18.73
C THR A 389 -6.58 -6.27 18.34
N LYS A 390 -6.66 -5.13 17.62
CA LYS A 390 -7.90 -4.67 17.02
C LYS A 390 -8.44 -5.82 16.18
N LYS A 391 -9.59 -6.36 16.58
CA LYS A 391 -10.27 -7.40 15.82
C LYS A 391 -10.98 -6.71 14.66
N PHE A 392 -10.61 -7.09 13.46
CA PHE A 392 -11.25 -6.59 12.25
C PHE A 392 -12.38 -7.53 11.85
N ASN A 393 -13.50 -6.94 11.41
CA ASN A 393 -14.59 -7.73 10.85
C ASN A 393 -14.12 -8.35 9.54
N LYS A 394 -14.59 -9.57 9.30
CA LYS A 394 -14.29 -10.29 8.06
C LYS A 394 -14.88 -9.53 6.87
N LEU A 395 -14.11 -9.37 5.80
CA LEU A 395 -14.55 -8.79 4.54
C LEU A 395 -15.60 -9.68 3.87
N SER A 396 -16.63 -9.04 3.29
CA SER A 396 -17.54 -9.71 2.37
C SER A 396 -16.76 -10.29 1.17
N ASP A 397 -17.33 -11.26 0.46
CA ASP A 397 -16.68 -11.79 -0.75
C ASP A 397 -16.50 -10.70 -1.82
N GLU A 398 -17.44 -9.75 -1.90
CA GLU A 398 -17.34 -8.63 -2.82
C GLU A 398 -16.20 -7.69 -2.43
N ASP A 399 -16.13 -7.24 -1.18
CA ASP A 399 -15.08 -6.31 -0.73
C ASP A 399 -13.69 -6.95 -0.74
N ALA A 400 -13.60 -8.28 -0.59
CA ALA A 400 -12.37 -9.04 -0.75
C ALA A 400 -11.86 -9.00 -2.20
N VAL A 401 -12.74 -9.16 -3.20
CA VAL A 401 -12.38 -9.03 -4.62
C VAL A 401 -11.85 -7.62 -4.94
N LEU A 402 -12.35 -6.61 -4.25
CA LEU A 402 -11.96 -5.21 -4.43
C LEU A 402 -10.71 -4.80 -3.64
N THR A 403 -9.99 -5.73 -3.00
CA THR A 403 -8.80 -5.38 -2.21
C THR A 403 -7.65 -4.84 -3.06
N ASN A 404 -6.83 -4.00 -2.45
CA ASN A 404 -5.59 -3.55 -3.05
C ASN A 404 -4.63 -4.73 -3.29
N ALA A 405 -3.85 -4.66 -4.37
CA ALA A 405 -2.88 -5.71 -4.73
C ALA A 405 -1.57 -5.64 -3.91
N THR A 406 -1.36 -4.54 -3.17
CA THR A 406 -0.14 -4.29 -2.40
C THR A 406 -0.41 -4.05 -0.91
N LEU A 407 0.60 -4.36 -0.09
CA LEU A 407 0.65 -4.07 1.34
C LEU A 407 1.87 -3.21 1.68
N ARG A 408 1.73 -2.28 2.62
CA ARG A 408 2.81 -1.36 3.02
C ARG A 408 3.64 -1.99 4.14
N GLY A 409 4.96 -1.89 4.03
CA GLY A 409 5.85 -2.44 5.03
C GLY A 409 7.31 -2.06 4.85
N TYR A 410 8.18 -2.68 5.63
CA TYR A 410 9.62 -2.45 5.63
C TYR A 410 10.38 -3.69 5.18
N SER A 411 11.32 -3.53 4.25
CA SER A 411 12.25 -4.59 3.86
C SER A 411 13.56 -4.47 4.63
N PHE A 412 13.94 -5.51 5.38
CA PHE A 412 15.21 -5.52 6.13
C PHE A 412 16.45 -5.67 5.23
N THR A 413 16.32 -6.24 4.04
CA THR A 413 17.42 -6.37 3.07
C THR A 413 17.72 -5.04 2.37
N VAL A 414 16.68 -4.42 1.80
CA VAL A 414 16.78 -3.11 1.11
C VAL A 414 16.92 -1.94 2.10
N LYS A 415 16.52 -2.13 3.36
CA LYS A 415 16.45 -1.11 4.41
C LYS A 415 15.57 0.09 4.06
N ALA A 416 14.40 -0.17 3.48
CA ALA A 416 13.45 0.87 3.09
C ALA A 416 12.00 0.41 3.28
N PHE A 417 11.12 1.39 3.48
CA PHE A 417 9.68 1.21 3.35
C PHE A 417 9.29 1.08 1.87
N LEU A 418 8.46 0.08 1.57
CA LEU A 418 8.04 -0.31 0.23
C LEU A 418 6.59 -0.81 0.25
N GLU A 419 6.00 -0.92 -0.93
CA GLU A 419 4.77 -1.66 -1.16
C GLU A 419 5.08 -3.05 -1.73
N PHE A 420 4.55 -4.08 -1.09
CA PHE A 420 4.79 -5.48 -1.45
C PHE A 420 3.55 -6.07 -2.09
N LEU A 421 3.74 -6.75 -3.23
CA LEU A 421 2.67 -7.50 -3.88
C LEU A 421 2.19 -8.63 -2.97
N VAL A 422 0.88 -8.73 -2.75
CA VAL A 422 0.28 -9.72 -1.84
C VAL A 422 0.63 -11.15 -2.25
N ASP A 423 0.71 -11.42 -3.55
CA ASP A 423 0.95 -12.76 -4.09
C ASP A 423 2.35 -13.30 -3.76
N ASP A 424 3.35 -12.41 -3.69
CA ASP A 424 4.76 -12.76 -3.45
C ASP A 424 5.14 -12.85 -1.96
N ILE A 425 4.16 -12.63 -1.06
CA ILE A 425 4.34 -12.76 0.39
C ILE A 425 4.13 -14.21 0.83
N SER A 426 4.95 -14.70 1.75
CA SER A 426 4.83 -16.05 2.31
C SER A 426 5.22 -16.10 3.79
N GLU A 427 4.80 -17.18 4.45
CA GLU A 427 5.22 -17.47 5.82
C GLU A 427 6.73 -17.72 5.89
N ILE A 428 7.29 -17.39 7.05
CA ILE A 428 8.71 -17.59 7.30
C ILE A 428 8.97 -19.07 7.65
N ASP A 429 9.85 -19.71 6.87
CA ASP A 429 10.55 -20.91 7.33
C ASP A 429 11.66 -20.53 8.31
N TRP A 430 11.47 -20.89 9.58
CA TRP A 430 12.35 -20.55 10.70
C TRP A 430 13.34 -21.69 10.98
N ASN A 431 14.63 -21.38 11.05
CA ASN A 431 15.65 -22.33 11.49
C ASN A 431 15.90 -22.24 13.00
N THR A 432 14.97 -22.72 13.80
CA THR A 432 15.09 -22.67 15.28
C THR A 432 16.22 -23.54 15.84
N LYS A 433 16.80 -24.45 15.03
CA LYS A 433 17.92 -25.33 15.41
C LYS A 433 19.29 -24.75 15.05
N CYS A 434 19.37 -23.51 14.58
CA CYS A 434 20.63 -22.92 14.13
C CYS A 434 21.73 -22.92 15.22
N PHE A 435 21.36 -22.89 16.51
CA PHE A 435 22.30 -22.94 17.64
C PHE A 435 23.09 -24.25 17.70
N ASP A 436 22.58 -25.34 17.12
CA ASP A 436 23.28 -26.62 17.04
C ASP A 436 24.50 -26.52 16.11
N GLY A 437 24.37 -25.74 15.03
CA GLY A 437 25.44 -25.48 14.07
C GLY A 437 26.50 -24.48 14.54
N LEU A 438 26.18 -23.65 15.54
CA LEU A 438 27.11 -22.65 16.09
C LEU A 438 28.17 -23.32 16.97
N VAL A 439 29.46 -23.11 16.70
CA VAL A 439 30.53 -23.61 17.57
C VAL A 439 30.83 -22.58 18.66
N LEU A 440 30.19 -22.76 19.82
CA LEU A 440 30.34 -21.91 21.01
C LEU A 440 30.26 -22.78 22.27
N ASP A 441 30.85 -22.31 23.37
CA ASP A 441 30.76 -22.99 24.67
C ASP A 441 29.29 -23.26 25.06
N PRO A 442 28.92 -24.51 25.44
CA PRO A 442 27.54 -24.86 25.76
C PRO A 442 26.92 -24.04 26.90
N ALA A 443 27.71 -23.64 27.91
CA ALA A 443 27.22 -22.82 29.01
C ALA A 443 26.93 -21.39 28.52
N ILE A 444 27.77 -20.84 27.64
CA ILE A 444 27.51 -19.53 27.00
C ILE A 444 26.25 -19.60 26.14
N LYS A 445 26.10 -20.63 25.29
CA LYS A 445 24.88 -20.82 24.49
C LYS A 445 23.62 -20.83 25.34
N LYS A 446 23.62 -21.63 26.41
CA LYS A 446 22.50 -21.73 27.35
C LYS A 446 22.20 -20.38 28.02
N THR A 447 23.23 -19.62 28.35
CA THR A 447 23.10 -18.29 28.99
C THR A 447 22.46 -17.30 28.03
N VAL A 448 22.94 -17.23 26.79
CA VAL A 448 22.35 -16.37 25.75
C VAL A 448 20.89 -16.75 25.51
N GLN A 449 20.60 -18.04 25.30
CA GLN A 449 19.24 -18.54 25.10
C GLN A 449 18.31 -18.18 26.27
N ALA A 450 18.77 -18.30 27.52
CA ALA A 450 17.97 -17.94 28.69
C ALA A 450 17.68 -16.44 28.77
N LEU A 451 18.69 -15.60 28.55
CA LEU A 451 18.56 -14.14 28.61
C LEU A 451 17.62 -13.61 27.52
N VAL A 452 17.80 -14.06 26.28
CA VAL A 452 16.97 -13.62 25.14
C VAL A 452 15.53 -14.13 25.25
N SER A 453 15.33 -15.35 25.74
CA SER A 453 13.97 -15.88 25.98
C SER A 453 13.23 -15.07 27.03
N THR A 454 13.93 -14.67 28.09
CA THR A 454 13.33 -13.90 29.19
C THR A 454 12.93 -12.50 28.73
N HIS A 455 13.80 -11.82 27.97
CA HIS A 455 13.50 -10.49 27.40
C HIS A 455 12.53 -10.55 26.21
N SER A 456 12.33 -11.71 25.61
CA SER A 456 11.35 -11.91 24.54
C SER A 456 9.92 -12.13 25.07
N GLN A 457 9.76 -12.59 26.31
CA GLN A 457 8.43 -12.76 26.93
C GLN A 457 7.94 -11.43 27.51
N LYS A 458 6.64 -11.12 27.34
CA LYS A 458 5.99 -9.99 28.04
C LYS A 458 6.04 -10.27 29.55
N ARG A 459 6.99 -9.66 30.26
CA ARG A 459 6.99 -9.60 31.72
C ARG A 459 7.17 -8.15 32.16
N GLU A 460 6.42 -7.76 33.18
CA GLU A 460 6.79 -6.63 34.03
C GLU A 460 8.04 -7.05 34.83
N SER A 461 9.21 -6.71 34.30
CA SER A 461 10.49 -6.86 35.02
C SER A 461 10.72 -5.65 35.91
N PHE A 462 11.52 -5.85 36.98
CA PHE A 462 11.99 -4.83 37.91
C PHE A 462 12.41 -3.56 37.14
N ASP A 463 11.67 -2.47 37.33
CA ASP A 463 12.00 -1.17 36.76
C ASP A 463 13.11 -0.56 37.63
N ASP A 464 14.14 0.01 37.02
CA ASP A 464 15.14 0.81 37.73
C ASP A 464 14.45 1.95 38.50
N ILE A 465 15.16 2.63 39.42
CA ILE A 465 14.62 3.75 40.22
C ILE A 465 13.97 4.83 39.33
N VAL A 466 14.41 4.92 38.07
CA VAL A 466 13.80 5.75 37.02
C VAL A 466 13.08 4.85 36.01
N LYS A 467 11.77 5.03 35.85
CA LYS A 467 10.95 4.32 34.86
C LYS A 467 11.56 4.38 33.47
N GLY A 468 11.80 3.20 32.87
CA GLY A 468 12.24 3.08 31.48
C GLY A 468 13.75 2.97 31.26
N LYS A 469 14.57 3.05 32.31
CA LYS A 469 16.01 2.74 32.23
C LYS A 469 16.30 1.26 32.48
N GLY A 470 17.31 0.71 31.82
CA GLY A 470 17.85 -0.63 32.11
C GLY A 470 16.95 -1.81 31.70
N LYS A 471 15.94 -1.61 30.84
CA LYS A 471 15.01 -2.67 30.40
C LYS A 471 15.49 -3.50 29.20
N GLY A 472 16.56 -3.06 28.53
CA GLY A 472 17.10 -3.72 27.34
C GLY A 472 18.20 -4.73 27.67
N LEU A 473 18.34 -5.76 26.83
CA LEU A 473 19.44 -6.72 26.90
C LEU A 473 20.53 -6.30 25.93
N VAL A 474 21.71 -5.93 26.46
CA VAL A 474 22.88 -5.54 25.65
C VAL A 474 23.97 -6.61 25.72
N CYS A 475 24.22 -7.26 24.59
CA CYS A 475 25.23 -8.29 24.41
C CYS A 475 26.38 -7.75 23.56
N VAL A 476 27.62 -7.91 24.01
CA VAL A 476 28.81 -7.55 23.23
C VAL A 476 29.53 -8.82 22.80
N LEU A 477 29.70 -9.01 21.50
CA LEU A 477 30.43 -10.12 20.90
C LEU A 477 31.79 -9.61 20.44
N HIS A 478 32.87 -10.10 21.05
CA HIS A 478 34.22 -9.62 20.72
C HIS A 478 35.19 -10.75 20.44
N GLY A 479 36.11 -10.52 19.49
CA GLY A 479 37.13 -11.50 19.11
C GLY A 479 37.57 -11.37 17.66
N PRO A 480 38.39 -12.30 17.15
CA PRO A 480 38.92 -12.30 15.78
C PRO A 480 37.82 -12.29 14.70
N PRO A 481 38.10 -11.82 13.47
CA PRO A 481 37.13 -11.87 12.38
C PRO A 481 36.82 -13.33 11.97
N GLY A 482 35.59 -13.57 11.47
CA GLY A 482 35.23 -14.87 10.88
C GLY A 482 34.92 -16.03 11.85
N VAL A 483 34.83 -15.77 13.16
CA VAL A 483 34.59 -16.79 14.21
C VAL A 483 33.11 -16.98 14.61
N GLY A 484 32.16 -16.36 13.90
CA GLY A 484 30.72 -16.56 14.14
C GLY A 484 30.04 -15.56 15.07
N LYS A 485 30.59 -14.35 15.25
CA LYS A 485 29.97 -13.26 16.03
C LYS A 485 28.60 -12.88 15.46
N THR A 486 28.56 -12.37 14.23
CA THR A 486 27.32 -12.00 13.51
C THR A 486 26.32 -13.16 13.47
N LEU A 487 26.81 -14.38 13.17
CA LEU A 487 25.99 -15.61 13.14
C LEU A 487 25.29 -15.90 14.46
N THR A 488 25.87 -15.49 15.60
CA THR A 488 25.23 -15.70 16.91
C THR A 488 23.99 -14.83 17.07
N ALA A 489 24.03 -13.58 16.61
CA ALA A 489 22.86 -12.69 16.63
C ALA A 489 21.78 -13.13 15.64
N GLU A 490 22.18 -13.57 14.44
CA GLU A 490 21.27 -14.21 13.47
C GLU A 490 20.56 -15.41 14.10
N CYS A 491 21.32 -16.24 14.80
CA CYS A 491 20.77 -17.40 15.48
C CYS A 491 19.78 -17.07 16.60
N VAL A 492 20.06 -16.01 17.34
CA VAL A 492 19.15 -15.52 18.37
C VAL A 492 17.82 -15.12 17.75
N ALA A 493 17.83 -14.33 16.68
CA ALA A 493 16.62 -13.87 16.00
C ALA A 493 15.78 -15.04 15.47
N GLU A 494 16.42 -16.02 14.84
CA GLU A 494 15.77 -17.26 14.36
C GLU A 494 15.18 -18.09 15.52
N PHE A 495 15.92 -18.21 16.63
CA PHE A 495 15.47 -18.96 17.81
C PHE A 495 14.26 -18.32 18.49
N VAL A 496 14.24 -16.99 18.64
CA VAL A 496 13.12 -16.26 19.27
C VAL A 496 12.00 -15.88 18.29
N LYS A 497 12.15 -16.24 17.00
CA LYS A 497 11.23 -15.92 15.91
C LYS A 497 10.90 -14.44 15.79
N ARG A 498 11.93 -13.59 15.76
CA ARG A 498 11.79 -12.13 15.66
C ARG A 498 12.61 -11.57 14.50
N PRO A 499 12.27 -10.37 14.01
CA PRO A 499 13.08 -9.71 12.99
C PRO A 499 14.50 -9.47 13.49
N LEU A 500 15.48 -9.60 12.59
CA LEU A 500 16.85 -9.15 12.81
C LEU A 500 17.07 -7.86 12.03
N TYR A 501 17.30 -6.76 12.73
CA TYR A 501 17.69 -5.50 12.11
C TYR A 501 19.21 -5.35 12.18
N MET A 502 19.89 -5.53 11.03
CA MET A 502 21.35 -5.40 10.95
C MET A 502 21.75 -3.99 10.52
N VAL A 503 22.63 -3.38 11.30
CA VAL A 503 23.16 -2.03 11.13
C VAL A 503 24.68 -2.13 11.01
N SER A 504 25.22 -1.45 10.01
CA SER A 504 26.66 -1.21 9.84
C SER A 504 26.98 0.24 10.17
N SER A 505 28.27 0.56 10.31
CA SER A 505 28.72 1.94 10.52
C SER A 505 28.26 2.91 9.43
N GLY A 506 28.11 2.46 8.17
CA GLY A 506 27.63 3.28 7.07
C GLY A 506 26.15 3.68 7.19
N ASP A 507 25.32 2.85 7.82
CA ASP A 507 23.88 3.13 7.97
C ASP A 507 23.60 4.21 9.03
N LEU A 508 24.54 4.38 9.98
CA LEU A 508 24.40 5.32 11.08
C LEU A 508 24.81 6.74 10.68
N GLY A 509 25.57 6.91 9.60
CA GLY A 509 26.07 8.20 9.15
C GLY A 509 27.44 8.56 9.71
N THR A 510 27.98 9.68 9.23
CA THR A 510 29.36 10.12 9.52
C THR A 510 29.42 11.34 10.42
N SER A 511 28.29 11.81 10.96
CA SER A 511 28.22 12.92 11.91
C SER A 511 27.43 12.54 13.16
N SER A 512 27.67 13.25 14.28
CA SER A 512 26.92 13.01 15.52
C SER A 512 25.40 13.29 15.40
N VAL A 513 24.99 14.18 14.49
CA VAL A 513 23.58 14.51 14.24
C VAL A 513 22.91 13.40 13.43
N ASP A 514 23.56 12.96 12.35
CA ASP A 514 23.04 11.85 11.52
C ASP A 514 22.95 10.57 12.35
N LEU A 515 23.98 10.30 13.17
CA LEU A 515 24.00 9.17 14.11
C LEU A 515 22.80 9.21 15.06
N ASP A 516 22.53 10.37 15.68
CA ASP A 516 21.43 10.50 16.63
C ASP A 516 20.08 10.26 15.94
N HIS A 517 19.86 10.89 14.78
CA HIS A 517 18.63 10.75 14.01
C HIS A 517 18.41 9.31 13.54
N ASN A 518 19.41 8.71 12.88
CA ASN A 518 19.31 7.38 12.31
C ASN A 518 19.20 6.31 13.39
N LEU A 519 20.03 6.39 14.44
CA LEU A 519 19.98 5.42 15.53
C LEU A 519 18.65 5.50 16.29
N THR A 520 18.13 6.71 16.54
CA THR A 520 16.82 6.90 17.17
C THR A 520 15.70 6.29 16.31
N ARG A 521 15.70 6.56 15.00
CA ARG A 521 14.72 5.96 14.06
C ARG A 521 14.81 4.43 14.04
N ILE A 522 16.02 3.87 14.00
CA ILE A 522 16.24 2.41 14.03
C ILE A 522 15.77 1.82 15.36
N MET A 523 16.07 2.46 16.49
CA MET A 523 15.65 1.98 17.81
C MET A 523 14.14 2.02 17.98
N ASP A 524 13.48 3.05 17.46
CA ASP A 524 12.01 3.14 17.44
C ASP A 524 11.39 1.99 16.62
N MET A 525 11.86 1.75 15.40
CA MET A 525 11.40 0.63 14.57
C MET A 525 11.65 -0.72 15.25
N THR A 526 12.86 -0.94 15.76
CA THR A 526 13.20 -2.22 16.41
C THR A 526 12.45 -2.44 17.72
N SER A 527 12.15 -1.39 18.48
CA SER A 527 11.28 -1.46 19.66
C SER A 527 9.84 -1.81 19.27
N THR A 528 9.30 -1.11 18.26
CA THR A 528 7.93 -1.29 17.75
C THR A 528 7.69 -2.72 17.28
N TRP A 529 8.62 -3.27 16.49
CA TRP A 529 8.52 -4.65 15.96
C TRP A 529 9.15 -5.70 16.89
N ARG A 530 9.65 -5.28 18.05
CA ARG A 530 10.36 -6.12 19.02
C ARG A 530 11.51 -6.91 18.38
N ALA A 531 12.17 -6.31 17.38
CA ALA A 531 13.26 -6.88 16.62
C ALA A 531 14.53 -7.02 17.47
N VAL A 532 15.38 -7.98 17.11
CA VAL A 532 16.76 -8.06 17.57
C VAL A 532 17.57 -7.06 16.75
N LEU A 533 18.18 -6.07 17.42
CA LEU A 533 19.07 -5.11 16.78
C LEU A 533 20.52 -5.64 16.82
N LEU A 534 21.18 -5.67 15.67
CA LEU A 534 22.60 -5.99 15.55
C LEU A 534 23.33 -4.78 14.97
N ILE A 535 24.30 -4.26 15.71
CA ILE A 535 25.25 -3.27 15.19
C ILE A 535 26.57 -3.98 14.96
N ASP A 536 26.85 -4.27 13.70
CA ASP A 536 28.04 -5.00 13.26
C ASP A 536 29.22 -4.04 13.09
N GLU A 537 30.41 -4.48 13.50
CA GLU A 537 31.67 -3.72 13.45
C GLU A 537 31.56 -2.36 14.15
N ALA A 538 31.00 -2.35 15.36
CA ALA A 538 30.78 -1.16 16.18
C ALA A 538 32.07 -0.54 16.76
N ASP A 539 33.25 -0.90 16.23
CA ASP A 539 34.57 -0.51 16.74
C ASP A 539 34.71 1.02 16.89
N VAL A 540 34.22 1.79 15.91
CA VAL A 540 34.30 3.26 15.88
C VAL A 540 33.47 3.90 17.01
N PHE A 541 32.34 3.29 17.37
CA PHE A 541 31.42 3.83 18.38
C PHE A 541 31.76 3.36 19.80
N LEU A 542 32.57 2.32 19.93
CA LEU A 542 32.98 1.71 21.20
C LEU A 542 34.40 2.12 21.63
N GLU A 543 35.14 2.84 20.77
CA GLU A 543 36.50 3.27 21.03
C GLU A 543 36.59 4.34 22.14
N ARG A 544 37.69 4.30 22.91
CA ARG A 544 38.01 5.29 23.93
C ARG A 544 38.00 6.71 23.36
N ARG A 545 37.33 7.59 24.10
CA ARG A 545 37.38 9.03 23.86
C ARG A 545 38.82 9.54 23.94
N SER A 546 39.22 10.38 23.00
CA SER A 546 40.57 10.95 22.92
C SER A 546 40.54 12.47 22.86
N LEU A 547 41.55 13.15 23.40
CA LEU A 547 41.59 14.63 23.43
C LEU A 547 41.66 15.26 22.03
N HIS A 548 42.10 14.50 21.02
CA HIS A 548 42.38 15.00 19.68
C HIS A 548 41.25 14.73 18.67
N ASP A 549 40.19 14.03 19.08
CA ASP A 549 39.09 13.64 18.19
C ASP A 549 37.73 13.99 18.80
N LEU A 550 37.42 15.30 18.78
CA LEU A 550 36.14 15.82 19.27
C LEU A 550 34.94 15.23 18.52
N HIS A 551 35.10 14.97 17.22
CA HIS A 551 34.05 14.45 16.37
C HIS A 551 33.67 13.01 16.76
N ARG A 552 34.65 12.11 16.90
CA ARG A 552 34.41 10.75 17.41
C ARG A 552 33.89 10.77 18.84
N ASN A 553 34.42 11.62 19.70
CA ASN A 553 33.93 11.71 21.08
C ASN A 553 32.45 12.10 21.16
N ALA A 554 31.99 12.98 20.27
CA ALA A 554 30.58 13.33 20.16
C ALA A 554 29.74 12.11 19.75
N MET A 555 30.18 11.34 18.74
CA MET A 555 29.51 10.11 18.32
C MET A 555 29.43 9.07 19.44
N VAL A 556 30.55 8.81 20.14
CA VAL A 556 30.59 7.89 21.30
C VAL A 556 29.63 8.35 22.40
N SER A 557 29.52 9.65 22.64
CA SER A 557 28.63 10.22 23.66
C SER A 557 27.15 10.07 23.28
N VAL A 558 26.80 10.30 22.02
CA VAL A 558 25.44 10.03 21.50
C VAL A 558 25.11 8.55 21.64
N PHE A 559 26.02 7.67 21.23
CA PHE A 559 25.84 6.23 21.31
C PHE A 559 25.60 5.77 22.76
N LEU A 560 26.40 6.21 23.72
CA LEU A 560 26.22 5.91 25.15
C LEU A 560 24.86 6.34 25.70
N ARG A 561 24.39 7.54 25.32
CA ARG A 561 23.09 8.07 25.74
C ARG A 561 21.97 7.19 25.18
N VAL A 562 22.03 6.87 23.89
CA VAL A 562 20.96 6.14 23.21
C VAL A 562 20.88 4.68 23.69
N LEU A 563 22.01 4.04 23.98
CA LEU A 563 22.04 2.71 24.61
C LEU A 563 21.38 2.66 26.00
N GLU A 564 21.44 3.75 26.77
CA GLU A 564 20.91 3.79 28.14
C GLU A 564 19.38 3.65 28.20
N TYR A 565 18.69 4.09 27.15
CA TYR A 565 17.23 4.08 27.06
C TYR A 565 16.69 2.99 26.13
N TYR A 566 17.56 2.16 25.54
CA TYR A 566 17.10 1.10 24.64
C TYR A 566 16.41 -0.01 25.44
N SER A 567 15.18 -0.35 25.05
CA SER A 567 14.31 -1.33 25.73
C SER A 567 14.15 -2.65 24.96
N GLY A 568 15.11 -3.00 24.10
CA GLY A 568 15.07 -4.21 23.25
C GLY A 568 16.27 -5.15 23.45
N ILE A 569 16.45 -6.09 22.51
CA ILE A 569 17.62 -6.99 22.47
C ILE A 569 18.64 -6.42 21.48
N LEU A 570 19.80 -6.02 21.97
CA LEU A 570 20.90 -5.45 21.21
C LEU A 570 22.14 -6.33 21.23
N PHE A 571 22.65 -6.64 20.05
CA PHE A 571 23.97 -7.22 19.85
C PHE A 571 24.91 -6.19 19.23
N LEU A 572 26.11 -6.09 19.80
CA LEU A 572 27.21 -5.29 19.27
C LEU A 572 28.35 -6.25 18.92
N THR A 573 28.92 -6.15 17.72
CA THR A 573 30.16 -6.90 17.40
C THR A 573 31.35 -5.95 17.35
N THR A 574 32.50 -6.42 17.84
CA THR A 574 33.75 -5.66 17.82
C THR A 574 34.95 -6.58 17.62
N ASN A 575 35.94 -6.11 16.87
CA ASN A 575 37.24 -6.78 16.75
C ASN A 575 38.28 -6.16 17.70
N ARG A 576 38.01 -4.98 18.28
CA ARG A 576 38.97 -4.13 19.02
C ARG A 576 38.57 -3.92 20.48
N VAL A 577 38.42 -4.99 21.24
CA VAL A 577 38.02 -4.88 22.67
C VAL A 577 39.05 -4.17 23.57
N THR A 578 40.30 -4.03 23.14
CA THR A 578 41.36 -3.38 23.93
C THR A 578 41.23 -1.86 23.94
N THR A 579 40.65 -1.27 22.90
CA THR A 579 40.48 0.19 22.76
C THR A 579 39.12 0.65 23.27
N PHE A 580 38.42 -0.17 24.06
CA PHE A 580 37.05 0.04 24.50
C PHE A 580 36.93 1.15 25.56
N ASP A 581 35.94 2.04 25.42
CA ASP A 581 35.62 3.04 26.44
C ASP A 581 35.02 2.37 27.68
N ASP A 582 35.59 2.67 28.85
CA ASP A 582 35.18 2.06 30.12
C ASP A 582 33.72 2.40 30.50
N ALA A 583 33.15 3.48 29.97
CA ALA A 583 31.77 3.88 30.21
C ALA A 583 30.74 2.82 29.76
N PHE A 584 31.07 2.02 28.74
CA PHE A 584 30.19 0.95 28.24
C PHE A 584 30.09 -0.23 29.20
N LYS A 585 31.07 -0.47 30.08
CA LYS A 585 31.06 -1.62 31.00
C LYS A 585 29.80 -1.67 31.87
N SER A 586 29.29 -0.51 32.27
CA SER A 586 28.06 -0.37 33.06
C SER A 586 26.77 -0.65 32.30
N ARG A 587 26.80 -0.69 30.96
CA ARG A 587 25.64 -0.85 30.07
C ARG A 587 25.58 -2.22 29.40
N ILE A 588 26.64 -3.03 29.54
CA ILE A 588 26.76 -4.36 28.92
C ILE A 588 26.31 -5.40 29.93
N HIS A 589 25.34 -6.22 29.53
CA HIS A 589 24.82 -7.30 30.37
C HIS A 589 25.68 -8.55 30.26
N ILE A 590 26.10 -8.88 29.02
CA ILE A 590 26.93 -10.05 28.78
C ILE A 590 27.99 -9.75 27.70
N PRO A 591 29.28 -9.72 28.06
CA PRO A 591 30.37 -9.75 27.11
C PRO A 591 30.70 -11.20 26.77
N ILE A 592 30.64 -11.56 25.48
CA ILE A 592 30.96 -12.88 24.95
C ILE A 592 32.27 -12.79 24.18
N ARG A 593 33.29 -13.46 24.71
CA ARG A 593 34.60 -13.58 24.08
C ARG A 593 34.61 -14.75 23.10
N TYR A 594 35.00 -14.46 21.87
CA TYR A 594 35.38 -15.45 20.87
C TYR A 594 36.90 -15.52 20.81
N THR A 595 37.41 -16.75 20.73
CA THR A 595 38.82 -17.06 20.49
C THR A 595 38.98 -17.61 19.08
N ASP A 596 40.23 -17.77 18.66
CA ASP A 596 40.53 -18.52 17.45
C ASP A 596 39.96 -19.94 17.53
N LEU A 597 39.64 -20.49 16.35
CA LEU A 597 39.04 -21.80 16.24
C LEU A 597 40.07 -22.87 16.56
N THR A 598 39.72 -23.82 17.42
CA THR A 598 40.53 -25.03 17.62
C THR A 598 40.40 -25.97 16.42
N VAL A 599 41.33 -26.92 16.28
CA VAL A 599 41.24 -27.99 15.26
C VAL A 599 39.90 -28.73 15.37
N ASP A 600 39.45 -29.04 16.59
CA ASP A 600 38.16 -29.71 16.80
C ASP A 600 36.97 -28.82 16.40
N SER A 601 37.04 -27.51 16.68
CA SER A 601 36.04 -26.53 16.23
C SER A 601 35.98 -26.45 14.71
N ARG A 602 37.13 -26.37 14.03
CA ARG A 602 37.22 -26.36 12.55
C ARG A 602 36.67 -27.66 11.96
N ARG A 603 37.00 -28.83 12.54
CA ARG A 603 36.46 -30.13 12.11
C ARG A 603 34.93 -30.15 12.18
N ARG A 604 34.33 -29.60 13.25
CA ARG A 604 32.86 -29.46 13.37
C ARG A 604 32.28 -28.54 12.32
N ILE A 605 32.94 -27.40 12.04
CA ILE A 605 32.49 -26.44 11.02
C ILE A 605 32.54 -27.07 9.62
N TRP A 606 33.62 -27.77 9.28
CA TRP A 606 33.73 -28.54 8.03
C TRP A 606 32.59 -29.56 7.91
N ARG A 607 32.36 -30.36 8.95
CA ARG A 607 31.25 -31.33 8.98
C ARG A 607 29.90 -30.66 8.71
N ASN A 608 29.63 -29.54 9.39
CA ASN A 608 28.37 -28.81 9.23
C ASN A 608 28.20 -28.32 7.79
N PHE A 609 29.20 -27.66 7.19
CA PHE A 609 29.08 -27.17 5.83
C PHE A 609 29.03 -28.28 4.77
N CYS A 610 29.84 -29.34 4.91
CA CYS A 610 29.76 -30.49 4.01
C CYS A 610 28.40 -31.19 4.06
N SER A 611 27.75 -31.25 5.23
CA SER A 611 26.41 -31.83 5.36
C SER A 611 25.30 -31.02 4.67
N MET A 612 25.56 -29.74 4.36
CA MET A 612 24.62 -28.85 3.69
C MET A 612 24.76 -28.87 2.16
N VAL A 613 25.79 -29.52 1.61
CA VAL A 613 26.01 -29.59 0.15
C VAL A 613 24.98 -30.54 -0.49
N PRO A 614 24.18 -30.08 -1.46
CA PRO A 614 23.25 -30.94 -2.20
C PRO A 614 23.98 -32.08 -2.90
N GLY A 615 23.48 -33.31 -2.78
CA GLY A 615 24.14 -34.51 -3.31
C GLY A 615 25.24 -35.10 -2.40
N GLY A 616 25.56 -34.42 -1.30
CA GLY A 616 26.52 -34.85 -0.29
C GLY A 616 27.98 -34.75 -0.75
N VAL A 617 28.90 -35.04 0.16
CA VAL A 617 30.34 -34.92 -0.05
C VAL A 617 31.01 -36.27 0.20
N ASP A 618 31.93 -36.68 -0.67
CA ASP A 618 32.72 -37.90 -0.49
C ASP A 618 33.98 -37.64 0.36
N VAL A 619 33.73 -37.41 1.66
CA VAL A 619 34.77 -37.15 2.66
C VAL A 619 34.42 -37.90 3.95
N ASP A 620 35.35 -38.71 4.43
CA ASP A 620 35.24 -39.40 5.71
C ASP A 620 35.77 -38.54 6.88
N GLU A 621 35.62 -39.03 8.12
CA GLU A 621 36.10 -38.30 9.30
C GLU A 621 37.62 -38.07 9.32
N LYS A 622 38.40 -38.92 8.62
CA LYS A 622 39.83 -38.71 8.46
C LYS A 622 40.09 -37.52 7.54
N GLY A 623 39.39 -37.43 6.42
CA GLY A 623 39.46 -36.29 5.51
C GLY A 623 39.06 -34.97 6.19
N LEU A 624 37.99 -34.97 6.99
CA LEU A 624 37.60 -33.79 7.79
C LEU A 624 38.67 -33.40 8.80
N SER A 625 39.38 -34.37 9.37
CA SER A 625 40.49 -34.11 10.30
C SER A 625 41.67 -33.46 9.57
N ILE A 626 42.02 -33.92 8.36
CA ILE A 626 43.08 -33.32 7.54
C ILE A 626 42.73 -31.87 7.17
N LEU A 627 41.49 -31.61 6.75
CA LEU A 627 41.03 -30.26 6.41
C LEU A 627 41.07 -29.31 7.62
N ALA A 628 40.81 -29.81 8.82
CA ALA A 628 40.80 -29.04 10.06
C ALA A 628 42.20 -28.61 10.55
N GLU A 629 43.28 -29.25 10.08
CA GLU A 629 44.66 -28.88 10.40
C GLU A 629 45.05 -27.53 9.78
N THR A 630 44.40 -27.13 8.68
CA THR A 630 44.65 -25.82 8.06
C THR A 630 44.01 -24.73 8.91
N ASP A 631 44.77 -23.69 9.25
CA ASP A 631 44.29 -22.59 10.07
C ASP A 631 43.40 -21.62 9.28
N LEU A 632 42.13 -22.00 9.15
CA LEU A 632 41.10 -21.21 8.49
C LEU A 632 39.99 -20.82 9.48
N ASN A 633 39.51 -19.58 9.37
CA ASN A 633 38.32 -19.14 10.09
C ASN A 633 37.03 -19.72 9.45
N GLY A 634 35.91 -19.62 10.16
CA GLY A 634 34.64 -20.21 9.71
C GLY A 634 34.12 -19.63 8.38
N ARG A 635 34.38 -18.35 8.10
CA ARG A 635 34.02 -17.71 6.83
C ARG A 635 34.86 -18.25 5.67
N GLN A 636 36.17 -18.43 5.90
CA GLN A 636 37.08 -19.04 4.92
C GLN A 636 36.67 -20.49 4.59
N ILE A 637 36.37 -21.30 5.62
CA ILE A 637 35.88 -22.68 5.43
C ILE A 637 34.60 -22.70 4.58
N LYS A 638 33.61 -21.85 4.88
CA LYS A 638 32.38 -21.73 4.09
C LYS A 638 32.67 -21.41 2.62
N ASN A 639 33.57 -20.45 2.38
CA ASN A 639 33.95 -20.05 1.03
C ASN A 639 34.72 -21.17 0.31
N ALA A 640 35.55 -21.92 1.03
CA ALA A 640 36.29 -23.06 0.47
C ALA A 640 35.34 -24.17 0.01
N VAL A 641 34.35 -24.53 0.84
CA VAL A 641 33.32 -25.53 0.47
C VAL A 641 32.56 -25.09 -0.78
N LYS A 642 32.10 -23.83 -0.83
CA LYS A 642 31.37 -23.30 -2.01
C LYS A 642 32.21 -23.28 -3.28
N ALA A 643 33.47 -22.87 -3.19
CA ALA A 643 34.36 -22.86 -4.35
C ALA A 643 34.67 -24.29 -4.84
N ALA A 644 34.83 -25.23 -3.90
CA ALA A 644 35.02 -26.64 -4.24
C ALA A 644 33.75 -27.27 -4.84
N GLU A 645 32.56 -26.91 -4.34
CA GLU A 645 31.26 -27.31 -4.93
C GLU A 645 31.14 -26.83 -6.39
N SER A 646 31.47 -25.57 -6.68
CA SER A 646 31.48 -25.05 -8.05
C SER A 646 32.47 -25.78 -8.95
N LEU A 647 33.65 -26.15 -8.42
CA LEU A 647 34.64 -26.92 -9.16
C LEU A 647 34.13 -28.33 -9.47
N ALA A 648 33.53 -29.01 -8.48
CA ALA A 648 32.92 -30.32 -8.65
C ALA A 648 31.80 -30.31 -9.70
N ALA A 649 30.94 -29.29 -9.65
CA ALA A 649 29.87 -29.10 -10.62
C ALA A 649 30.39 -28.88 -12.05
N PHE A 650 31.48 -28.11 -12.20
CA PHE A 650 32.13 -27.89 -13.50
C PHE A 650 32.73 -29.19 -14.06
N ASP A 651 33.38 -29.97 -13.20
CA ASP A 651 33.99 -31.26 -13.56
C ASP A 651 32.94 -32.39 -13.74
N GLY A 652 31.67 -32.14 -13.38
CA GLY A 652 30.60 -33.13 -13.43
C GLY A 652 30.78 -34.28 -12.44
N VAL A 653 31.55 -34.07 -11.36
CA VAL A 653 31.85 -35.07 -10.34
C VAL A 653 31.22 -34.68 -9.00
N LYS A 654 31.09 -35.66 -8.11
CA LYS A 654 30.69 -35.40 -6.72
C LYS A 654 31.86 -34.75 -5.98
N LEU A 655 31.56 -33.77 -5.12
CA LEU A 655 32.56 -33.08 -4.32
C LEU A 655 33.34 -34.08 -3.44
N ASP A 656 34.65 -34.10 -3.59
CA ASP A 656 35.56 -35.02 -2.90
C ASP A 656 36.60 -34.29 -2.02
N LEU A 657 37.40 -35.06 -1.29
CA LEU A 657 38.48 -34.52 -0.48
C LEU A 657 39.56 -33.79 -1.30
N ALA A 658 39.84 -34.23 -2.53
CA ALA A 658 40.92 -33.68 -3.34
C ALA A 658 40.62 -32.24 -3.77
N GLN A 659 39.39 -31.97 -4.21
CA GLN A 659 38.92 -30.63 -4.57
C GLN A 659 38.90 -29.70 -3.36
N LEU A 660 38.45 -30.19 -2.19
CA LEU A 660 38.47 -29.40 -0.95
C LEU A 660 39.90 -29.04 -0.54
N LEU A 661 40.83 -29.98 -0.62
CA LEU A 661 42.25 -29.72 -0.33
C LEU A 661 42.88 -28.76 -1.33
N GLN A 662 42.54 -28.86 -2.61
CA GLN A 662 43.02 -27.94 -3.65
C GLN A 662 42.62 -26.50 -3.32
N ILE A 663 41.34 -26.25 -3.05
CA ILE A 663 40.85 -24.91 -2.70
C ILE A 663 41.43 -24.42 -1.36
N THR A 664 41.50 -25.31 -0.36
CA THR A 664 42.08 -24.99 0.95
C THR A 664 43.54 -24.57 0.82
N LYS A 665 44.32 -25.25 -0.04
CA LYS A 665 45.72 -24.90 -0.31
C LYS A 665 45.85 -23.51 -0.97
N ILE A 666 44.96 -23.18 -1.91
CA ILE A 666 44.94 -21.86 -2.56
C ILE A 666 44.66 -20.76 -1.51
N GLN A 667 43.66 -20.95 -0.64
CA GLN A 667 43.37 -20.00 0.43
C GLN A 667 44.51 -19.86 1.42
N ALA A 668 45.13 -20.98 1.83
CA ALA A 668 46.26 -20.95 2.76
C ALA A 668 47.49 -20.26 2.17
N MET A 669 47.75 -20.40 0.87
CA MET A 669 48.82 -19.67 0.19
C MET A 669 48.56 -18.15 0.22
N PHE A 670 47.34 -17.73 -0.11
CA PHE A 670 46.98 -16.31 -0.08
C PHE A 670 47.11 -15.69 1.32
N GLU A 671 46.70 -16.40 2.38
CA GLU A 671 46.84 -15.92 3.77
C GLU A 671 48.31 -15.78 4.17
N ARG A 672 49.16 -16.70 3.73
CA ARG A 672 50.61 -16.62 3.95
C ARG A 672 51.21 -15.41 3.22
N ASP A 673 50.75 -15.12 2.02
CA ASP A 673 51.24 -13.97 1.24
C ASP A 673 50.80 -12.64 1.87
N LEU A 674 49.58 -12.57 2.43
CA LEU A 674 49.07 -11.42 3.20
C LEU A 674 49.85 -11.14 4.49
N THR A 675 50.33 -12.19 5.15
CA THR A 675 51.06 -12.09 6.42
C THR A 675 52.59 -12.02 6.23
N SER A 676 53.08 -12.23 5.02
CA SER A 676 54.51 -12.15 4.67
C SER A 676 55.02 -10.72 4.75
N LEU A 677 55.84 -10.44 5.77
CA LEU A 677 56.53 -9.16 5.94
C LEU A 677 57.64 -8.91 4.90
N SER A 678 58.08 -9.94 4.17
CA SER A 678 59.22 -9.91 3.24
C SER A 678 58.86 -9.64 1.77
N GLY A 679 57.62 -9.26 1.49
CA GLY A 679 57.11 -9.13 0.12
C GLY A 679 56.67 -10.48 -0.46
N VAL A 680 55.82 -10.42 -1.49
CA VAL A 680 55.27 -11.59 -2.18
C VAL A 680 56.14 -11.88 -3.41
N ASP A 681 56.69 -13.09 -3.50
CA ASP A 681 57.43 -13.52 -4.68
C ASP A 681 56.46 -14.04 -5.75
N TYR A 682 56.15 -13.19 -6.73
CA TYR A 682 55.28 -13.52 -7.86
C TYR A 682 55.96 -14.38 -8.95
N THR A 683 57.23 -14.77 -8.77
CA THR A 683 58.02 -15.45 -9.83
C THR A 683 58.06 -16.98 -9.70
N ALA A 684 57.59 -17.55 -8.59
CA ALA A 684 57.64 -18.99 -8.35
C ALA A 684 56.27 -19.68 -8.50
N PRO A 685 56.10 -20.60 -9.48
CA PRO A 685 54.94 -21.49 -9.50
C PRO A 685 55.13 -22.60 -8.46
N GLY A 686 54.52 -22.43 -7.29
CA GLY A 686 54.01 -23.53 -6.46
C GLY A 686 54.97 -24.64 -6.00
N SER A 687 56.22 -24.36 -5.60
CA SER A 687 57.07 -25.38 -4.94
C SER A 687 57.61 -24.93 -3.58
N ASN A 688 57.44 -25.82 -2.59
CA ASN A 688 58.01 -25.71 -1.25
C ASN A 688 59.55 -25.78 -1.33
N LYS A 689 60.24 -24.77 -0.80
CA LYS A 689 61.67 -24.89 -0.51
C LYS A 689 61.85 -25.49 0.89
N LYS A 690 62.02 -26.81 0.95
CA LYS A 690 62.83 -27.42 2.02
C LYS A 690 64.31 -27.15 1.68
N ASP A 691 65.08 -26.90 2.73
CA ASP A 691 66.54 -26.94 2.78
C ASP A 691 67.31 -25.90 1.95
N ALA A 692 67.56 -24.73 2.53
CA ALA A 692 68.81 -23.99 2.36
C ALA A 692 68.88 -22.82 3.36
N ASP A 693 69.14 -23.12 4.64
CA ASP A 693 69.89 -22.19 5.49
C ASP A 693 70.51 -22.94 6.68
N SER A 694 71.44 -23.83 6.33
CA SER A 694 72.44 -24.35 7.25
C SER A 694 73.76 -24.48 6.49
N ARG A 695 74.42 -23.34 6.23
CA ARG A 695 75.89 -23.16 6.10
C ARG A 695 76.19 -21.80 5.46
N ASN A 696 76.53 -20.82 6.30
CA ASN A 696 77.83 -20.16 6.22
C ASN A 696 78.07 -19.33 7.47
N MET A 697 78.70 -19.99 8.44
CA MET A 697 79.60 -19.40 9.40
C MET A 697 80.90 -19.02 8.65
N PHE A 698 81.58 -17.96 9.08
CA PHE A 698 82.79 -17.29 8.53
C PHE A 698 82.52 -16.04 7.67
N LEU A 699 82.30 -14.89 8.31
CA LEU A 699 83.35 -13.94 8.77
C LEU A 699 82.74 -12.90 9.71
#